data_AF-A0AAD8LHP0-F1
#
_entry.id   AF-A0AAD8LHP0-F1
#
_cell.length_a   1.000
_cell.length_b   1.000
_cell.length_c   1.000
_cell.angle_alpha   90.00
_cell.angle_beta   90.00
_cell.angle_gamma   90.00
#
_symmetry.space_group_name_H-M   'P 1'
#
loop_
_entity.id
_entity.type
_entity.pdbx_description
1 polymer ?
#
loop_
_entity_poly.entity_id
_entity_poly.type
_entity_poly.pdbx_seq_one_letter_code
_entity_poly.pdbx_strand_id
1 'polypeptide(L)'
;MDPTCMENLDADPGIGNLKQSGDLASKVVNIDGKPIRSSLKTQGMSQVGGSYAQTVEKGATVLPKDKLKGKHINFRVGHLREELDGIQKLIDRDPFDLELRRQESECQKKFLEASLDEECFLKQKSKVDWLAAGDQNTAFFHNTLKSKNHRARIDVIMDREGVVHEGEDVQKLFVTHYVNFLGCAGDVSLEPYPELFSNRLDANVAGNMVRSVTDMEIKNAMFAIGDHKAPGLVPSIPKSTIYFCNVQEPVRMTILSIMSFVEGSLPVKYLGVPLISSRLLYKDCKILVEKLEGKILNWRNRMLSFAGRLQLILSVLSSMHIYWASVFILPARVILELEAKMRGFLWSQGSSTSRAKVSWKSVCLPKSEGGLGIRRIGDMNKSLMASHVWSILMHRKSLWVEWIHSHRLPLLRQFFWVNIGNGISTSAWFDKWCEVGPLSDHITMRAIHSAGFSRGSSVADIYSEGSWLWPSAWYDTFPVLINIHGIVIDNNATDTLWWRVENRCLPFSASTVWDAVRYRRMEVNWVNIVWFSQCIPRHAFVVWLVMRGKLLTQDKIVKWDLARRGNMNMMCCLLCYSNIDSHSHLFFECKYANSVWDKVKERAGMSDVRANWNDITSWLCSRSKSRSLKNVVARLLVAGAVYYIWQERNNRLFNNHARPPDILSNTILDTIRYRLMGLKLKQTEAVVQQLAEWKIDVELYDQVDG
;
A
#
# COMPACT_ATOMS: atom_id res chain seq x y z
N MET A 1 17.29 35.86 30.99
CA MET A 1 17.14 35.29 32.34
C MET A 1 17.12 33.79 32.21
N ASP A 2 18.30 33.22 32.05
CA ASP A 2 18.65 31.91 32.62
C ASP A 2 18.89 32.12 34.13
N PRO A 3 19.17 31.12 35.00
CA PRO A 3 19.03 29.65 34.92
C PRO A 3 18.60 29.04 36.30
N THR A 4 18.90 27.74 36.53
CA THR A 4 19.15 27.03 37.82
C THR A 4 18.02 26.22 38.49
N CYS A 5 18.11 24.88 38.34
CA CYS A 5 18.66 23.91 39.32
C CYS A 5 18.57 22.51 38.64
N MET A 6 19.61 21.91 38.03
CA MET A 6 20.86 21.33 38.57
C MET A 6 20.63 20.48 39.84
N GLU A 7 20.74 19.15 39.73
CA GLU A 7 21.93 18.32 40.08
C GLU A 7 21.91 17.96 41.59
N ASN A 8 22.33 16.82 42.13
CA ASN A 8 23.02 15.60 41.71
C ASN A 8 23.07 14.67 42.96
N LEU A 9 23.81 13.55 42.85
CA LEU A 9 24.49 12.75 43.90
C LEU A 9 23.68 11.55 44.45
N ASP A 10 24.20 10.34 44.66
CA ASP A 10 25.46 9.60 44.36
C ASP A 10 25.19 8.14 44.84
N ALA A 11 25.51 7.08 44.08
CA ALA A 11 26.72 6.24 44.11
C ALA A 11 26.99 5.38 45.40
N ASP A 12 26.80 4.06 45.23
CA ASP A 12 27.54 2.88 45.77
C ASP A 12 27.63 2.55 47.30
N PRO A 13 28.11 1.34 47.72
CA PRO A 13 28.08 -0.01 47.14
C PRO A 13 27.60 -1.09 48.15
N GLY A 14 27.29 -2.32 47.70
CA GLY A 14 26.92 -3.42 48.60
C GLY A 14 27.10 -4.80 48.00
N ILE A 15 28.31 -5.34 48.10
CA ILE A 15 28.64 -6.74 47.79
C ILE A 15 28.02 -7.64 48.87
N GLY A 16 27.14 -8.55 48.45
CA GLY A 16 26.63 -9.65 49.25
C GLY A 16 26.55 -10.91 48.41
N ASN A 17 27.62 -11.72 48.45
CA ASN A 17 27.63 -13.09 47.93
C ASN A 17 26.56 -13.93 48.67
N LEU A 18 25.61 -14.50 47.93
CA LEU A 18 24.95 -15.74 48.33
C LEU A 18 24.79 -16.65 47.10
N LYS A 19 25.48 -17.78 47.18
CA LYS A 19 25.45 -18.91 46.26
C LYS A 19 24.03 -19.49 46.14
N GLN A 20 23.75 -19.99 44.95
CA GLN A 20 23.00 -21.22 44.65
C GLN A 20 21.75 -21.54 45.50
N SER A 21 20.59 -21.38 44.87
CA SER A 21 19.64 -22.49 44.69
C SER A 21 18.65 -22.14 43.58
N GLY A 22 18.44 -23.07 42.66
CA GLY A 22 17.34 -22.99 41.72
C GLY A 22 16.04 -23.25 42.45
N ASP A 23 14.97 -22.57 42.05
CA ASP A 23 13.63 -23.14 42.10
C ASP A 23 12.70 -22.41 41.13
N LEU A 24 11.99 -23.21 40.33
CA LEU A 24 10.82 -22.78 39.57
C LEU A 24 9.71 -22.39 40.56
N ALA A 25 9.50 -21.10 40.80
CA ALA A 25 8.26 -20.64 41.41
C ALA A 25 7.13 -20.66 40.36
N SER A 26 6.38 -21.76 40.29
CA SER A 26 5.11 -21.86 39.57
C SER A 26 4.06 -20.92 40.20
N LYS A 27 3.36 -20.16 39.37
CA LYS A 27 2.34 -19.20 39.80
C LYS A 27 1.01 -19.91 40.06
N VAL A 28 0.72 -20.23 41.32
CA VAL A 28 -0.58 -20.78 41.76
C VAL A 28 -1.54 -19.63 42.10
N VAL A 29 -2.77 -19.68 41.57
CA VAL A 29 -3.83 -18.67 41.77
C VAL A 29 -5.16 -19.37 42.13
N ASN A 30 -5.93 -18.82 43.07
CA ASN A 30 -7.27 -19.34 43.42
C ASN A 30 -8.31 -18.92 42.34
N ILE A 31 -9.40 -19.68 42.16
CA ILE A 31 -10.51 -19.41 41.23
C ILE A 31 -11.10 -17.99 41.33
N ASP A 32 -10.99 -17.34 42.50
CA ASP A 32 -11.42 -15.96 42.72
C ASP A 32 -10.31 -14.88 42.52
N GLY A 33 -9.09 -15.28 42.13
CA GLY A 33 -8.06 -14.39 41.60
C GLY A 33 -7.07 -13.73 42.59
N LYS A 34 -6.95 -14.16 43.85
CA LYS A 34 -5.98 -13.60 44.83
C LYS A 34 -4.70 -14.47 44.96
N PRO A 35 -3.49 -13.87 45.13
CA PRO A 35 -2.24 -14.62 45.32
C PRO A 35 -2.06 -15.09 46.79
N ILE A 36 -1.49 -16.29 46.96
CA ILE A 36 -1.23 -16.92 48.27
C ILE A 36 0.10 -16.38 48.85
N ARG A 37 0.08 -15.69 50.00
CA ARG A 37 1.28 -15.36 50.81
C ARG A 37 1.18 -16.05 52.17
N SER A 38 2.30 -16.62 52.62
CA SER A 38 2.49 -17.20 53.95
C SER A 38 2.35 -16.16 55.07
N SER A 39 1.78 -16.60 56.18
CA SER A 39 1.30 -15.85 57.34
C SER A 39 2.36 -15.06 58.12
N LEU A 40 2.03 -13.84 58.56
CA LEU A 40 2.34 -13.32 59.92
C LEU A 40 1.68 -11.95 60.19
N LYS A 41 0.77 -11.97 61.18
CA LYS A 41 0.37 -10.94 62.16
C LYS A 41 -0.34 -9.61 61.77
N THR A 42 -1.32 -9.34 62.65
CA THR A 42 -1.89 -8.08 63.17
C THR A 42 -3.00 -7.34 62.38
N GLN A 43 -4.24 -7.62 62.83
CA GLN A 43 -5.33 -6.71 63.23
C GLN A 43 -5.36 -5.26 62.72
N GLY A 44 -6.55 -4.84 62.28
CA GLY A 44 -7.11 -3.53 62.63
C GLY A 44 -7.78 -2.72 61.52
N MET A 45 -9.13 -2.65 61.59
CA MET A 45 -9.95 -1.43 61.39
C MET A 45 -9.98 -0.77 59.99
N SER A 46 -11.06 -0.92 59.21
CA SER A 46 -12.35 -0.20 59.23
C SER A 46 -12.39 1.06 58.36
N GLN A 47 -13.31 1.04 57.40
CA GLN A 47 -14.16 2.12 56.85
C GLN A 47 -13.57 3.50 56.52
N VAL A 48 -13.85 3.95 55.28
CA VAL A 48 -14.61 5.15 54.85
C VAL A 48 -14.33 5.28 53.34
N GLY A 49 -15.27 5.37 52.40
CA GLY A 49 -16.66 5.83 52.47
C GLY A 49 -16.81 7.15 51.72
N GLY A 50 -17.24 7.09 50.46
CA GLY A 50 -17.78 8.22 49.68
C GLY A 50 -16.75 9.11 48.97
N SER A 51 -17.04 9.74 47.84
CA SER A 51 -18.24 9.78 46.99
C SER A 51 -17.86 10.53 45.72
N TYR A 52 -18.34 10.09 44.56
CA TYR A 52 -19.21 10.85 43.65
C TYR A 52 -19.18 10.16 42.29
N ALA A 53 -20.24 9.39 42.06
CA ALA A 53 -20.63 8.96 40.75
C ALA A 53 -21.60 9.99 40.15
N GLN A 54 -21.55 10.06 38.83
CA GLN A 54 -22.59 10.47 37.89
C GLN A 54 -22.66 11.94 37.45
N THR A 55 -22.11 12.17 36.26
CA THR A 55 -22.96 12.60 35.15
C THR A 55 -22.67 11.69 33.95
N VAL A 56 -23.76 11.23 33.34
CA VAL A 56 -23.89 10.08 32.46
C VAL A 56 -24.21 10.55 31.03
N GLU A 57 -23.59 9.86 30.06
CA GLU A 57 -24.00 9.62 28.67
C GLU A 57 -24.15 10.77 27.66
N LYS A 58 -23.38 10.68 26.56
CA LYS A 58 -23.82 10.01 25.31
C LYS A 58 -22.66 9.91 24.31
N GLY A 59 -22.40 8.71 23.77
CA GLY A 59 -21.52 8.52 22.60
C GLY A 59 -20.43 7.45 22.68
N ALA A 60 -20.64 6.35 23.41
CA ALA A 60 -19.80 5.16 23.26
C ALA A 60 -20.71 3.92 23.20
N THR A 61 -20.92 3.38 22.01
CA THR A 61 -21.58 2.08 21.83
C THR A 61 -20.71 0.99 22.46
N VAL A 62 -21.19 0.49 23.58
CA VAL A 62 -20.67 -0.65 24.34
C VAL A 62 -20.79 -1.93 23.50
N LEU A 63 -19.69 -2.66 23.33
CA LEU A 63 -19.69 -4.04 22.84
C LEU A 63 -19.37 -5.01 24.00
N PRO A 64 -20.12 -6.13 24.18
CA PRO A 64 -19.90 -7.07 25.28
C PRO A 64 -18.69 -8.02 25.07
N LYS A 65 -18.36 -8.63 26.22
CA LYS A 65 -17.19 -9.40 26.67
C LYS A 65 -16.78 -10.68 25.89
N ASP A 66 -15.50 -10.99 26.10
CA ASP A 66 -14.83 -12.31 26.25
C ASP A 66 -14.35 -13.16 25.06
N LYS A 67 -13.26 -13.90 25.37
CA LYS A 67 -12.20 -14.49 24.54
C LYS A 67 -12.61 -15.32 23.30
N LEU A 68 -13.90 -15.64 23.12
CA LEU A 68 -14.47 -16.31 21.94
C LEU A 68 -14.42 -15.43 20.69
N LYS A 69 -14.54 -14.10 20.83
CA LYS A 69 -14.46 -13.18 19.68
C LYS A 69 -13.15 -13.30 18.90
N GLY A 70 -12.01 -13.61 19.53
CA GLY A 70 -10.75 -13.76 18.80
C GLY A 70 -10.71 -14.98 17.87
N LYS A 71 -11.24 -16.13 18.31
CA LYS A 71 -11.41 -17.30 17.44
C LYS A 71 -12.51 -17.06 16.41
N HIS A 72 -13.60 -16.43 16.81
CA HIS A 72 -14.73 -16.14 15.93
C HIS A 72 -14.40 -15.06 14.88
N ILE A 73 -13.54 -14.09 15.17
CA ILE A 73 -13.08 -13.08 14.20
C ILE A 73 -12.13 -13.73 13.20
N ASN A 74 -11.13 -14.49 13.66
CA ASN A 74 -10.21 -15.19 12.76
C ASN A 74 -10.94 -16.26 11.92
N PHE A 75 -11.89 -16.98 12.52
CA PHE A 75 -12.75 -17.94 11.83
C PHE A 75 -13.72 -17.23 10.88
N ARG A 76 -14.29 -16.08 11.25
CA ARG A 76 -15.15 -15.27 10.37
C ARG A 76 -14.36 -14.69 9.20
N VAL A 77 -13.12 -14.23 9.39
CA VAL A 77 -12.24 -13.79 8.31
C VAL A 77 -11.85 -14.98 7.42
N GLY A 78 -11.53 -16.14 8.00
CA GLY A 78 -11.25 -17.38 7.27
C GLY A 78 -12.44 -17.88 6.46
N HIS A 79 -13.62 -17.96 7.08
CA HIS A 79 -14.88 -18.36 6.46
C HIS A 79 -15.32 -17.39 5.37
N LEU A 80 -15.35 -16.08 5.64
CA LEU A 80 -15.68 -15.07 4.62
C LEU A 80 -14.67 -15.07 3.49
N ARG A 81 -13.41 -15.44 3.75
CA ARG A 81 -12.41 -15.63 2.69
C ARG A 81 -12.70 -16.87 1.85
N GLU A 82 -13.04 -17.99 2.46
CA GLU A 82 -13.41 -19.23 1.76
C GLU A 82 -14.72 -19.07 0.98
N GLU A 83 -15.70 -18.38 1.56
CA GLU A 83 -16.97 -18.04 0.94
C GLU A 83 -16.78 -17.06 -0.22
N LEU A 84 -15.95 -16.03 -0.05
CA LEU A 84 -15.58 -15.12 -1.14
C LEU A 84 -14.79 -15.85 -2.24
N ASP A 85 -13.85 -16.73 -1.87
CA ASP A 85 -13.13 -17.58 -2.83
C ASP A 85 -14.11 -18.56 -3.54
N GLY A 86 -15.15 -19.03 -2.87
CA GLY A 86 -16.22 -19.88 -3.42
C GLY A 86 -17.10 -19.14 -4.42
N ILE A 87 -17.63 -17.98 -4.04
CA ILE A 87 -18.43 -17.11 -4.90
C ILE A 87 -17.60 -16.66 -6.10
N GLN A 88 -16.33 -16.31 -5.91
CA GLN A 88 -15.42 -15.93 -6.99
C GLN A 88 -15.14 -17.08 -7.96
N LYS A 89 -15.02 -18.33 -7.46
CA LYS A 89 -14.91 -19.53 -8.32
C LYS A 89 -16.20 -19.81 -9.10
N LEU A 90 -17.36 -19.48 -8.55
CA LEU A 90 -18.65 -19.61 -9.23
C LEU A 90 -18.83 -18.51 -10.30
N ILE A 91 -18.43 -17.27 -10.00
CA ILE A 91 -18.34 -16.19 -10.99
C ILE A 91 -17.31 -16.50 -12.09
N ASP A 92 -16.22 -17.18 -11.73
CA ASP A 92 -15.22 -17.64 -12.71
C ASP A 92 -15.83 -18.63 -13.72
N ARG A 93 -16.89 -19.36 -13.34
CA ARG A 93 -17.63 -20.31 -14.20
C ARG A 93 -18.78 -19.65 -14.95
N ASP A 94 -19.53 -18.77 -14.30
CA ASP A 94 -20.58 -17.95 -14.93
C ASP A 94 -20.37 -16.46 -14.64
N PRO A 95 -19.71 -15.73 -15.56
CA PRO A 95 -19.42 -14.32 -15.36
C PRO A 95 -20.64 -13.40 -15.46
N PHE A 96 -21.78 -13.83 -16.00
CA PHE A 96 -22.92 -12.96 -16.31
C PHE A 96 -24.05 -13.01 -15.29
N ASP A 97 -23.97 -13.90 -14.30
CA ASP A 97 -24.93 -13.99 -13.21
C ASP A 97 -24.89 -12.71 -12.34
N LEU A 98 -25.98 -11.94 -12.38
CA LEU A 98 -26.16 -10.69 -11.65
C LEU A 98 -26.29 -10.92 -10.13
N GLU A 99 -26.82 -12.06 -9.71
CA GLU A 99 -27.02 -12.40 -8.31
C GLU A 99 -25.71 -12.83 -7.66
N LEU A 100 -24.90 -13.64 -8.34
CA LEU A 100 -23.54 -13.97 -7.87
C LEU A 100 -22.67 -12.70 -7.73
N ARG A 101 -22.78 -11.73 -8.64
CA ARG A 101 -22.07 -10.45 -8.53
C ARG A 101 -22.53 -9.59 -7.36
N ARG A 102 -23.84 -9.57 -7.08
CA ARG A 102 -24.40 -8.90 -5.89
C ARG A 102 -23.87 -9.54 -4.61
N GLN A 103 -23.86 -10.87 -4.57
CA GLN A 103 -23.30 -11.66 -3.47
C GLN A 103 -21.79 -11.46 -3.30
N GLU A 104 -21.01 -11.36 -4.38
CA GLU A 104 -19.58 -11.03 -4.32
C GLU A 104 -19.36 -9.64 -3.70
N SER A 105 -20.11 -8.63 -4.16
CA SER A 105 -19.98 -7.27 -3.64
C SER A 105 -20.32 -7.19 -2.16
N GLU A 106 -21.38 -7.88 -1.72
CA GLU A 106 -21.76 -7.95 -0.29
C GLU A 106 -20.75 -8.74 0.54
N CYS A 107 -20.30 -9.90 0.06
CA CYS A 107 -19.32 -10.74 0.74
C CYS A 107 -17.96 -10.04 0.83
N GLN A 108 -17.54 -9.33 -0.23
CA GLN A 108 -16.32 -8.54 -0.26
C GLN A 108 -16.35 -7.39 0.74
N LYS A 109 -17.49 -6.71 0.87
CA LYS A 109 -17.69 -5.66 1.90
C LYS A 109 -17.59 -6.25 3.31
N LYS A 110 -18.31 -7.35 3.58
CA LYS A 110 -18.26 -8.06 4.87
C LYS A 110 -16.86 -8.57 5.21
N PHE A 111 -16.10 -9.05 4.22
CA PHE A 111 -14.72 -9.50 4.39
C PHE A 111 -13.75 -8.36 4.72
N LEU A 112 -13.90 -7.21 4.05
CA LEU A 112 -13.09 -6.01 4.34
C LEU A 112 -13.35 -5.49 5.75
N GLU A 113 -14.62 -5.42 6.16
CA GLU A 113 -15.02 -5.04 7.52
C GLU A 113 -14.46 -6.04 8.55
N ALA A 114 -14.61 -7.35 8.32
CA ALA A 114 -14.07 -8.37 9.23
C ALA A 114 -12.53 -8.39 9.30
N SER A 115 -11.84 -8.10 8.20
CA SER A 115 -10.36 -8.00 8.18
C SER A 115 -9.89 -6.77 8.97
N LEU A 116 -10.60 -5.65 8.86
CA LEU A 116 -10.32 -4.45 9.63
C LEU A 116 -10.60 -4.67 11.13
N ASP A 117 -11.66 -5.41 11.47
CA ASP A 117 -11.97 -5.86 12.84
C ASP A 117 -10.86 -6.76 13.40
N GLU A 118 -10.34 -7.70 12.61
CA GLU A 118 -9.20 -8.56 12.99
C GLU A 118 -7.94 -7.74 13.26
N GLU A 119 -7.61 -6.79 12.38
CA GLU A 119 -6.49 -5.88 12.58
C GLU A 119 -6.64 -5.03 13.85
N CYS A 120 -7.84 -4.48 14.10
CA CYS A 120 -8.14 -3.71 15.31
C CYS A 120 -8.08 -4.57 16.59
N PHE A 121 -8.60 -5.80 16.54
CA PHE A 121 -8.55 -6.75 17.64
C PHE A 121 -7.10 -7.15 17.98
N LEU A 122 -6.30 -7.46 16.96
CA LEU A 122 -4.89 -7.79 17.13
C LEU A 122 -4.08 -6.60 17.66
N LYS A 123 -4.41 -5.37 17.24
CA LYS A 123 -3.85 -4.13 17.79
C LYS A 123 -4.15 -4.01 19.29
N GLN A 124 -5.40 -4.20 19.70
CA GLN A 124 -5.82 -4.13 21.10
C GLN A 124 -5.19 -5.23 21.97
N LYS A 125 -5.10 -6.46 21.45
CA LYS A 125 -4.50 -7.62 22.15
C LYS A 125 -2.99 -7.48 22.34
N SER A 126 -2.31 -6.78 21.43
CA SER A 126 -0.86 -6.64 21.51
C SER A 126 -0.40 -5.83 22.73
N LYS A 127 -1.19 -4.85 23.22
CA LYS A 127 -0.86 -3.92 24.33
C LYS A 127 0.62 -3.47 24.33
N VAL A 128 1.24 -3.30 23.15
CA VAL A 128 2.66 -2.92 23.00
C VAL A 128 2.74 -1.68 22.12
N ASP A 129 3.44 -0.67 22.61
CA ASP A 129 3.97 0.46 21.85
C ASP A 129 5.11 0.01 20.91
N TRP A 130 4.80 -0.94 20.02
CA TRP A 130 5.59 -1.22 18.82
C TRP A 130 5.09 -0.39 17.62
N LEU A 131 4.16 0.52 17.93
CA LEU A 131 4.02 1.87 17.37
C LEU A 131 5.43 2.48 17.20
N ALA A 132 6.01 2.56 16.00
CA ALA A 132 5.46 3.42 14.97
C ALA A 132 5.59 2.93 13.50
N ALA A 133 6.14 1.76 13.14
CA ALA A 133 6.28 1.42 11.70
C ALA A 133 6.64 -0.04 11.30
N GLY A 134 6.27 -1.08 12.04
CA GLY A 134 6.45 -2.46 11.56
C GLY A 134 5.21 -3.01 10.84
N ASP A 135 5.36 -3.98 9.93
CA ASP A 135 4.22 -4.62 9.25
C ASP A 135 3.39 -5.45 10.22
N GLN A 136 2.10 -5.09 10.32
CA GLN A 136 1.09 -5.77 11.12
C GLN A 136 0.68 -7.06 10.39
N ASN A 137 0.40 -8.14 11.13
CA ASN A 137 -0.03 -9.44 10.60
C ASN A 137 1.06 -10.29 9.88
N THR A 138 2.28 -10.38 10.44
CA THR A 138 3.30 -11.35 9.99
C THR A 138 3.34 -12.60 10.88
N ALA A 139 3.87 -13.73 10.38
CA ALA A 139 4.06 -14.94 11.19
C ALA A 139 4.85 -14.68 12.49
N PHE A 140 5.76 -13.70 12.47
CA PHE A 140 6.52 -13.27 13.65
C PHE A 140 5.66 -12.50 14.67
N PHE A 141 4.72 -11.65 14.20
CA PHE A 141 3.74 -10.98 15.06
C PHE A 141 2.88 -12.01 15.81
N HIS A 142 2.43 -13.05 15.10
CA HIS A 142 1.71 -14.18 15.69
C HIS A 142 2.57 -14.99 16.69
N ASN A 143 3.86 -15.19 16.42
CA ASN A 143 4.77 -15.84 17.37
C ASN A 143 5.04 -15.00 18.63
N THR A 144 5.06 -13.67 18.51
CA THR A 144 5.18 -12.75 19.66
C THR A 144 3.91 -12.75 20.51
N LEU A 145 2.73 -12.80 19.87
CA LEU A 145 1.45 -13.01 20.54
C LEU A 145 1.40 -14.38 21.24
N LYS A 146 1.89 -15.45 20.62
CA LYS A 146 2.01 -16.78 21.24
C LYS A 146 2.90 -16.75 22.49
N SER A 147 4.07 -16.09 22.42
CA SER A 147 4.98 -15.95 23.57
C SER A 147 4.36 -15.12 24.71
N LYS A 148 3.60 -14.06 24.40
CA LYS A 148 2.85 -13.32 25.41
C LYS A 148 1.68 -14.12 26.00
N ASN A 149 0.93 -14.85 25.18
CA ASN A 149 -0.14 -15.74 25.67
C ASN A 149 0.44 -16.82 26.59
N HIS A 150 1.62 -17.35 26.29
CA HIS A 150 2.33 -18.27 27.18
C HIS A 150 2.71 -17.61 28.52
N ARG A 151 3.09 -16.32 28.53
CA ARG A 151 3.37 -15.59 29.79
C ARG A 151 2.13 -15.23 30.60
N ALA A 152 0.96 -15.15 29.97
CA ALA A 152 -0.33 -14.81 30.58
C ALA A 152 -1.21 -16.05 30.82
N ARG A 153 -0.72 -17.24 30.48
CA ARG A 153 -1.40 -18.52 30.72
C ARG A 153 -1.34 -18.82 32.21
N ILE A 154 -2.49 -19.13 32.79
CA ILE A 154 -2.58 -19.68 34.14
C ILE A 154 -2.50 -21.18 33.93
N ASP A 155 -1.36 -21.77 34.29
CA ASP A 155 -1.09 -23.19 34.08
C ASP A 155 -1.69 -24.07 35.19
N VAL A 156 -1.98 -23.46 36.35
CA VAL A 156 -2.44 -24.13 37.57
C VAL A 156 -3.50 -23.27 38.28
N ILE A 157 -4.66 -23.85 38.60
CA ILE A 157 -5.74 -23.19 39.36
C ILE A 157 -6.22 -24.08 40.49
N MET A 158 -6.62 -23.50 41.62
CA MET A 158 -7.16 -24.22 42.76
C MET A 158 -8.67 -23.97 42.89
N ASP A 159 -9.47 -25.04 43.02
CA ASP A 159 -10.91 -24.96 43.25
C ASP A 159 -11.27 -24.57 44.70
N ARG A 160 -12.53 -24.22 44.96
CA ARG A 160 -13.09 -23.86 46.27
C ARG A 160 -12.94 -24.95 47.32
N GLU A 161 -12.75 -26.19 46.87
CA GLU A 161 -12.52 -27.39 47.68
C GLU A 161 -11.02 -27.67 47.92
N GLY A 162 -10.11 -26.80 47.45
CA GLY A 162 -8.66 -26.88 47.69
C GLY A 162 -7.89 -27.78 46.73
N VAL A 163 -8.54 -28.36 45.72
CA VAL A 163 -7.93 -29.25 44.73
C VAL A 163 -7.23 -28.43 43.63
N VAL A 164 -5.97 -28.77 43.34
CA VAL A 164 -5.15 -28.11 42.32
C VAL A 164 -5.34 -28.79 40.98
N HIS A 165 -5.81 -28.04 39.99
CA HIS A 165 -6.02 -28.49 38.62
C HIS A 165 -4.97 -27.85 37.70
N GLU A 166 -4.29 -28.67 36.90
CA GLU A 166 -3.25 -28.24 35.97
C GLU A 166 -3.63 -28.49 34.51
N GLY A 167 -3.09 -27.70 33.59
CA GLY A 167 -3.20 -27.97 32.15
C GLY A 167 -4.61 -27.79 31.57
N GLU A 168 -5.17 -28.82 30.94
CA GLU A 168 -6.47 -28.74 30.25
C GLU A 168 -7.67 -28.72 31.21
N ASP A 169 -7.50 -29.23 32.43
CA ASP A 169 -8.58 -29.29 33.43
C ASP A 169 -8.93 -27.91 34.00
N VAL A 170 -7.99 -26.95 33.93
CA VAL A 170 -8.24 -25.52 34.22
C VAL A 170 -9.33 -24.96 33.32
N GLN A 171 -9.33 -25.31 32.02
CA GLN A 171 -10.33 -24.83 31.07
C GLN A 171 -11.68 -25.49 31.29
N LYS A 172 -11.70 -26.80 31.57
CA LYS A 172 -12.92 -27.54 31.87
C LYS A 172 -13.63 -26.95 33.08
N LEU A 173 -12.90 -26.61 34.15
CA LEU A 173 -13.48 -26.04 35.36
C LEU A 173 -14.17 -24.69 35.12
N PHE A 174 -13.54 -23.81 34.35
CA PHE A 174 -14.15 -22.54 33.92
C PHE A 174 -15.37 -22.76 33.03
N VAL A 175 -15.28 -23.68 32.07
CA VAL A 175 -16.37 -23.98 31.14
C VAL A 175 -17.55 -24.59 31.89
N THR A 176 -17.35 -25.60 32.74
CA THR A 176 -18.41 -26.22 33.56
C THR A 176 -19.12 -25.22 34.46
N HIS A 177 -18.37 -24.32 35.10
CA HIS A 177 -18.94 -23.27 35.95
C HIS A 177 -19.90 -22.35 35.18
N TYR A 178 -19.55 -21.95 33.96
CA TYR A 178 -20.37 -21.04 33.14
C TYR A 178 -21.39 -21.75 32.22
N VAL A 179 -21.17 -23.03 31.89
CA VAL A 179 -22.09 -23.88 31.11
C VAL A 179 -23.32 -24.24 31.95
N ASN A 180 -23.12 -24.61 33.22
CA ASN A 180 -24.23 -24.84 34.15
C ASN A 180 -24.99 -23.54 34.48
N PHE A 181 -24.32 -22.40 34.37
CA PHE A 181 -24.89 -21.09 34.62
C PHE A 181 -25.77 -20.56 33.48
N LEU A 182 -25.59 -21.02 32.22
CA LEU A 182 -26.18 -20.36 31.04
C LEU A 182 -26.85 -21.29 29.98
N GLY A 183 -26.92 -22.61 30.15
CA GLY A 183 -27.10 -23.53 29.00
C GLY A 183 -28.26 -24.54 29.00
N CYS A 184 -29.53 -24.18 29.25
CA CYS A 184 -30.65 -25.07 28.90
C CYS A 184 -31.26 -24.69 27.54
N ALA A 185 -31.46 -25.66 26.63
CA ALA A 185 -32.08 -25.49 25.31
C ALA A 185 -33.22 -26.49 25.09
N GLY A 186 -34.29 -26.05 24.42
CA GLY A 186 -35.39 -26.88 23.91
C GLY A 186 -35.22 -27.25 22.43
N ASP A 187 -35.86 -28.35 22.05
CA ASP A 187 -35.64 -29.21 20.88
C ASP A 187 -36.54 -28.87 19.67
N VAL A 188 -36.04 -29.05 18.44
CA VAL A 188 -36.87 -29.34 17.25
C VAL A 188 -36.05 -30.11 16.20
N SER A 189 -36.55 -31.27 15.79
CA SER A 189 -35.97 -32.18 14.80
C SER A 189 -36.15 -31.72 13.34
N LEU A 190 -35.35 -32.31 12.44
CA LEU A 190 -35.35 -32.14 10.99
C LEU A 190 -35.42 -33.51 10.31
N GLU A 191 -36.39 -33.76 9.43
CA GLU A 191 -36.25 -34.65 8.27
C GLU A 191 -37.23 -34.29 7.14
N PRO A 192 -36.77 -34.20 5.88
CA PRO A 192 -37.62 -34.46 4.72
C PRO A 192 -37.08 -35.55 3.77
N TYR A 193 -38.03 -36.16 3.06
CA TYR A 193 -37.99 -37.44 2.32
C TYR A 193 -37.44 -37.36 0.86
N PRO A 194 -37.21 -38.52 0.18
CA PRO A 194 -36.10 -38.76 -0.75
C PRO A 194 -36.47 -38.86 -2.27
N GLU A 195 -37.26 -37.96 -2.84
CA GLU A 195 -37.49 -37.94 -4.31
C GLU A 195 -37.52 -36.51 -4.87
N LEU A 196 -36.39 -36.04 -5.43
CA LEU A 196 -36.37 -34.74 -6.13
C LEU A 196 -35.53 -34.85 -7.42
N PHE A 197 -36.27 -34.96 -8.52
CA PHE A 197 -35.96 -34.63 -9.93
C PHE A 197 -35.72 -35.77 -10.93
N SER A 198 -36.75 -35.98 -11.75
CA SER A 198 -36.75 -36.65 -13.06
C SER A 198 -37.57 -35.79 -14.04
N ASN A 199 -36.95 -35.21 -15.09
CA ASN A 199 -37.56 -34.93 -16.42
C ASN A 199 -36.62 -34.15 -17.37
N ARG A 200 -36.68 -34.47 -18.69
CA ARG A 200 -35.82 -33.99 -19.80
C ARG A 200 -36.64 -33.39 -20.96
N LEU A 201 -35.95 -32.72 -21.90
CA LEU A 201 -36.44 -31.90 -23.02
C LEU A 201 -37.02 -32.67 -24.24
N ASP A 202 -37.85 -31.93 -24.99
CA ASP A 202 -38.77 -32.38 -26.05
C ASP A 202 -38.13 -32.56 -27.44
N ALA A 203 -38.59 -33.59 -28.17
CA ALA A 203 -37.92 -34.13 -29.35
C ALA A 203 -38.08 -33.28 -30.64
N ASN A 204 -39.03 -32.36 -30.69
CA ASN A 204 -39.30 -31.60 -31.92
C ASN A 204 -38.37 -30.38 -32.07
N VAL A 205 -37.95 -29.81 -30.94
CA VAL A 205 -36.89 -28.79 -30.88
C VAL A 205 -35.54 -29.41 -31.29
N ALA A 206 -35.32 -30.68 -30.93
CA ALA A 206 -34.15 -31.42 -31.37
C ALA A 206 -34.12 -31.64 -32.90
N GLY A 207 -35.26 -31.79 -33.57
CA GLY A 207 -35.34 -32.04 -35.02
C GLY A 207 -34.98 -30.84 -35.92
N ASN A 208 -35.36 -29.62 -35.53
CA ASN A 208 -35.04 -28.42 -36.32
C ASN A 208 -33.56 -28.03 -36.25
N MET A 209 -32.84 -28.50 -35.22
CA MET A 209 -31.40 -28.32 -35.07
C MET A 209 -30.57 -29.30 -35.93
N VAL A 210 -31.22 -30.22 -36.66
CA VAL A 210 -30.57 -31.30 -37.44
C VAL A 210 -30.68 -31.09 -38.96
N ARG A 211 -31.36 -30.03 -39.46
CA ARG A 211 -31.38 -29.72 -40.91
C ARG A 211 -30.21 -28.84 -41.34
N SER A 212 -29.63 -29.13 -42.50
CA SER A 212 -28.50 -28.41 -43.08
C SER A 212 -28.91 -27.09 -43.78
N VAL A 213 -28.04 -26.08 -43.68
CA VAL A 213 -28.12 -24.77 -44.37
C VAL A 213 -27.52 -24.90 -45.79
N THR A 214 -28.02 -24.14 -46.76
CA THR A 214 -27.64 -24.32 -48.18
C THR A 214 -26.44 -23.47 -48.61
N ASP A 215 -25.51 -24.08 -49.36
CA ASP A 215 -24.25 -23.43 -49.77
C ASP A 215 -24.45 -22.23 -50.72
N MET A 216 -25.60 -22.16 -51.39
CA MET A 216 -25.92 -21.06 -52.30
C MET A 216 -26.18 -19.74 -51.56
N GLU A 217 -26.75 -19.82 -50.35
CA GLU A 217 -27.01 -18.66 -49.49
C GLU A 217 -25.71 -18.08 -48.93
N ILE A 218 -24.74 -18.96 -48.66
CA ILE A 218 -23.42 -18.63 -48.13
C ILE A 218 -22.57 -17.92 -49.20
N LYS A 219 -22.54 -18.48 -50.42
CA LYS A 219 -21.65 -18.01 -51.49
C LYS A 219 -22.05 -16.66 -52.07
N ASN A 220 -23.34 -16.41 -52.25
CA ASN A 220 -23.83 -15.16 -52.85
C ASN A 220 -23.59 -13.94 -51.96
N ALA A 221 -23.62 -14.10 -50.64
CA ALA A 221 -23.38 -13.01 -49.69
C ALA A 221 -21.90 -12.59 -49.63
N MET A 222 -21.00 -13.53 -49.92
CA MET A 222 -19.56 -13.39 -49.72
C MET A 222 -18.83 -12.71 -50.89
N PHE A 223 -19.22 -13.02 -52.13
CA PHE A 223 -18.48 -12.61 -53.34
C PHE A 223 -18.96 -11.29 -53.96
N ALA A 224 -19.90 -10.57 -53.32
CA ALA A 224 -20.43 -9.30 -53.80
C ALA A 224 -19.53 -8.08 -53.50
N ILE A 225 -18.30 -8.27 -53.03
CA ILE A 225 -17.39 -7.19 -52.57
C ILE A 225 -16.12 -7.21 -53.44
N GLY A 226 -15.83 -6.14 -54.18
CA GLY A 226 -14.78 -6.08 -55.22
C GLY A 226 -13.37 -5.65 -54.78
N ASP A 227 -12.35 -6.10 -55.53
CA ASP A 227 -10.94 -6.31 -55.10
C ASP A 227 -9.91 -5.19 -55.39
N HIS A 228 -10.26 -4.00 -55.88
CA HIS A 228 -9.23 -3.07 -56.43
C HIS A 228 -9.19 -1.63 -55.91
N LYS A 229 -9.26 -1.39 -54.58
CA LYS A 229 -8.67 -0.16 -54.00
C LYS A 229 -8.06 -0.36 -52.59
N ALA A 230 -6.74 -0.10 -52.55
CA ALA A 230 -5.84 0.21 -51.42
C ALA A 230 -5.09 -0.94 -50.71
N PRO A 231 -3.75 -0.82 -50.52
CA PRO A 231 -2.89 -1.86 -49.95
C PRO A 231 -2.98 -1.84 -48.42
N GLY A 232 -3.63 -2.86 -47.84
CA GLY A 232 -3.71 -3.09 -46.41
C GLY A 232 -2.94 -4.34 -45.98
N LEU A 233 -2.60 -4.42 -44.70
CA LEU A 233 -2.08 -5.64 -44.05
C LEU A 233 -2.97 -6.84 -44.40
N VAL A 234 -2.42 -7.81 -45.12
CA VAL A 234 -3.14 -9.06 -45.44
C VAL A 234 -3.21 -9.91 -44.16
N PRO A 235 -4.41 -10.31 -43.69
CA PRO A 235 -4.55 -11.17 -42.52
C PRO A 235 -3.93 -12.54 -42.80
N SER A 236 -2.96 -12.93 -41.97
CA SER A 236 -2.40 -14.27 -42.02
C SER A 236 -3.41 -15.25 -41.48
N ILE A 237 -3.96 -16.12 -42.34
CA ILE A 237 -4.95 -17.16 -41.99
C ILE A 237 -4.57 -17.94 -40.72
N PRO A 238 -3.32 -18.45 -40.54
CA PRO A 238 -2.97 -19.20 -39.33
C PRO A 238 -2.81 -18.34 -38.05
N LYS A 239 -2.76 -17.01 -38.17
CA LYS A 239 -2.62 -16.08 -37.02
C LYS A 239 -3.90 -15.27 -36.75
N SER A 240 -4.90 -15.39 -37.61
CA SER A 240 -6.13 -14.61 -37.57
C SER A 240 -7.23 -15.44 -36.92
N THR A 241 -7.99 -14.80 -36.04
CA THR A 241 -9.06 -15.42 -35.27
C THR A 241 -10.26 -14.51 -35.32
N ILE A 242 -11.44 -15.07 -35.54
CA ILE A 242 -12.69 -14.32 -35.63
C ILE A 242 -13.47 -14.44 -34.32
N TYR A 243 -14.06 -13.34 -33.86
CA TYR A 243 -14.85 -13.27 -32.64
C TYR A 243 -16.24 -12.76 -33.00
N PHE A 244 -17.27 -13.51 -32.61
CA PHE A 244 -18.65 -13.11 -32.82
C PHE A 244 -19.25 -12.53 -31.53
N CYS A 245 -19.98 -11.43 -31.66
CA CYS A 245 -20.72 -10.81 -30.58
C CYS A 245 -22.15 -10.55 -31.05
N ASN A 246 -23.14 -11.15 -30.38
CA ASN A 246 -24.55 -10.99 -30.71
C ASN A 246 -24.92 -11.41 -32.16
N VAL A 247 -24.30 -12.49 -32.66
CA VAL A 247 -24.56 -13.06 -33.99
C VAL A 247 -25.20 -14.45 -33.81
N GLN A 248 -26.24 -14.74 -34.58
CA GLN A 248 -26.92 -16.04 -34.53
C GLN A 248 -26.07 -17.16 -35.16
N GLU A 249 -26.18 -18.37 -34.60
CA GLU A 249 -25.35 -19.53 -34.97
C GLU A 249 -25.32 -19.87 -36.48
N PRO A 250 -26.45 -19.79 -37.23
CA PRO A 250 -26.43 -20.06 -38.68
C PRO A 250 -25.56 -19.06 -39.46
N VAL A 251 -25.58 -17.79 -39.04
CA VAL A 251 -24.80 -16.70 -39.64
C VAL A 251 -23.33 -16.84 -39.27
N ARG A 252 -23.03 -17.24 -38.04
CA ARG A 252 -21.66 -17.56 -37.58
C ARG A 252 -21.04 -18.68 -38.42
N MET A 253 -21.73 -19.81 -38.59
CA MET A 253 -21.24 -20.95 -39.37
C MET A 253 -21.02 -20.61 -40.84
N THR A 254 -21.91 -19.79 -41.39
CA THR A 254 -21.77 -19.20 -42.74
C THR A 254 -20.49 -18.37 -42.85
N ILE A 255 -20.23 -17.46 -41.91
CA ILE A 255 -19.03 -16.62 -41.93
C ILE A 255 -17.74 -17.45 -41.76
N LEU A 256 -17.78 -18.51 -40.95
CA LEU A 256 -16.62 -19.40 -40.74
C LEU A 256 -16.27 -20.23 -41.98
N SER A 257 -17.26 -20.72 -42.74
CA SER A 257 -17.01 -21.44 -44.00
C SER A 257 -16.42 -20.54 -45.09
N ILE A 258 -16.80 -19.26 -45.07
CA ILE A 258 -16.34 -18.20 -45.97
C ILE A 258 -14.89 -17.78 -45.68
N MET A 259 -14.59 -17.43 -44.42
CA MET A 259 -13.32 -16.78 -44.07
C MET A 259 -12.19 -17.75 -43.72
N SER A 260 -12.49 -19.04 -43.47
CA SER A 260 -11.52 -20.07 -43.04
C SER A 260 -10.68 -19.68 -41.80
N PHE A 261 -11.13 -18.71 -41.00
CA PHE A 261 -10.50 -18.34 -39.75
C PHE A 261 -11.00 -19.22 -38.61
N VAL A 262 -10.13 -19.49 -37.64
CA VAL A 262 -10.53 -20.20 -36.41
C VAL A 262 -11.41 -19.27 -35.58
N GLU A 263 -12.55 -19.78 -35.11
CA GLU A 263 -13.36 -19.06 -34.14
C GLU A 263 -12.64 -18.97 -32.79
N GLY A 264 -12.54 -17.76 -32.27
CA GLY A 264 -12.00 -17.49 -30.93
C GLY A 264 -13.10 -17.28 -29.91
N SER A 265 -12.87 -17.75 -28.69
CA SER A 265 -13.68 -17.41 -27.51
C SER A 265 -13.01 -16.31 -26.69
N LEU A 266 -13.80 -15.43 -26.09
CA LEU A 266 -13.32 -14.47 -25.10
C LEU A 266 -13.13 -15.19 -23.75
N PRO A 267 -12.11 -14.82 -22.94
CA PRO A 267 -11.19 -13.70 -23.13
C PRO A 267 -9.96 -14.02 -24.02
N VAL A 268 -9.59 -13.10 -24.92
CA VAL A 268 -8.38 -13.19 -25.76
C VAL A 268 -7.32 -12.20 -25.31
N LYS A 269 -6.04 -12.50 -25.48
CA LYS A 269 -4.97 -11.52 -25.25
C LYS A 269 -4.85 -10.53 -26.41
N TYR A 270 -5.11 -9.25 -26.14
CA TYR A 270 -4.91 -8.13 -27.05
C TYR A 270 -3.84 -7.17 -26.51
N LEU A 271 -2.81 -6.88 -27.31
CA LEU A 271 -1.68 -6.01 -26.92
C LEU A 271 -1.07 -6.32 -25.54
N GLY A 272 -1.04 -7.60 -25.15
CA GLY A 272 -0.43 -8.03 -23.89
C GLY A 272 -1.37 -8.08 -22.68
N VAL A 273 -2.62 -7.64 -22.81
CA VAL A 273 -3.67 -7.69 -21.78
C VAL A 273 -4.88 -8.51 -22.25
N PRO A 274 -5.67 -9.11 -21.35
CA PRO A 274 -6.88 -9.82 -21.73
C PRO A 274 -7.97 -8.84 -22.16
N LEU A 275 -8.54 -9.07 -23.32
CA LEU A 275 -9.78 -8.47 -23.80
C LEU A 275 -10.92 -9.27 -23.20
N ILE A 276 -11.64 -8.65 -22.26
CA ILE A 276 -12.67 -9.30 -21.45
C ILE A 276 -13.98 -8.54 -21.67
N SER A 277 -15.09 -9.26 -21.81
CA SER A 277 -16.44 -8.70 -21.94
C SER A 277 -17.09 -8.36 -20.58
N SER A 278 -16.44 -8.74 -19.49
CA SER A 278 -16.85 -8.58 -18.09
C SER A 278 -15.74 -7.93 -17.23
N ARG A 279 -15.89 -7.96 -15.89
CA ARG A 279 -14.91 -7.40 -14.95
C ARG A 279 -13.62 -8.25 -14.95
N LEU A 280 -12.48 -7.59 -14.81
CA LEU A 280 -11.18 -8.26 -14.67
C LEU A 280 -11.12 -9.11 -13.38
N LEU A 281 -10.89 -10.42 -13.52
CA LEU A 281 -10.81 -11.36 -12.40
C LEU A 281 -9.35 -11.73 -12.08
N TYR A 282 -9.15 -12.42 -10.96
CA TYR A 282 -7.82 -12.85 -10.53
C TYR A 282 -7.15 -13.79 -11.55
N LYS A 283 -7.92 -14.75 -12.11
CA LYS A 283 -7.44 -15.70 -13.12
C LYS A 283 -6.81 -15.00 -14.32
N ASP A 284 -7.40 -13.89 -14.75
CA ASP A 284 -6.95 -13.10 -15.90
C ASP A 284 -5.63 -12.37 -15.59
N CYS A 285 -5.45 -11.96 -14.33
CA CYS A 285 -4.24 -11.29 -13.84
C CYS A 285 -3.11 -12.25 -13.45
N LYS A 286 -3.36 -13.57 -13.38
CA LYS A 286 -2.38 -14.55 -12.92
C LYS A 286 -1.09 -14.48 -13.73
N ILE A 287 -1.19 -14.27 -15.04
CA ILE A 287 -0.05 -14.12 -15.94
C ILE A 287 0.85 -12.92 -15.57
N LEU A 288 0.28 -11.84 -15.04
CA LEU A 288 1.04 -10.67 -14.59
C LEU A 288 1.83 -11.01 -13.33
N VAL A 289 1.21 -11.72 -12.38
CA VAL A 289 1.85 -12.19 -11.14
C VAL A 289 2.99 -13.16 -11.47
N GLU A 290 2.74 -14.16 -12.31
CA GLU A 290 3.73 -15.17 -12.72
C GLU A 290 4.91 -14.53 -13.46
N LYS A 291 4.68 -13.53 -14.32
CA LYS A 291 5.77 -12.78 -14.97
C LYS A 291 6.62 -12.01 -13.97
N LEU A 292 5.99 -11.34 -13.00
CA LEU A 292 6.70 -10.60 -11.96
C LEU A 292 7.54 -11.56 -11.09
N GLU A 293 6.96 -12.69 -10.72
CA GLU A 293 7.65 -13.75 -9.97
C GLU A 293 8.83 -14.34 -10.77
N GLY A 294 8.64 -14.65 -12.05
CA GLY A 294 9.73 -15.14 -12.92
C GLY A 294 10.93 -14.19 -13.00
N LYS A 295 10.69 -12.87 -13.03
CA LYS A 295 11.77 -11.87 -12.95
C LYS A 295 12.49 -11.90 -11.60
N ILE A 296 11.74 -11.96 -10.50
CA ILE A 296 12.30 -12.05 -9.14
C ILE A 296 13.16 -13.30 -8.99
N LEU A 297 12.68 -14.45 -9.46
CA LEU A 297 13.39 -15.73 -9.40
C LEU A 297 14.69 -15.71 -10.20
N ASN A 298 14.69 -15.12 -11.40
CA ASN A 298 15.90 -14.96 -12.21
C ASN A 298 16.98 -14.13 -11.48
N TRP A 299 16.56 -13.07 -10.78
CA TRP A 299 17.50 -12.22 -10.04
C TRP A 299 17.93 -12.78 -8.69
N ARG A 300 17.23 -13.78 -8.14
CA ARG A 300 17.57 -14.40 -6.85
C ARG A 300 18.97 -15.00 -6.84
N ASN A 301 19.43 -15.55 -7.97
CA ASN A 301 20.75 -16.18 -8.09
C ASN A 301 21.90 -15.16 -8.23
N ARG A 302 21.58 -13.86 -8.38
CA ARG A 302 22.57 -12.78 -8.45
C ARG A 302 22.72 -12.23 -7.03
N MET A 303 23.92 -12.21 -6.46
CA MET A 303 24.18 -11.63 -5.12
C MET A 303 23.95 -10.11 -5.12
N LEU A 304 22.68 -9.69 -5.06
CA LEU A 304 22.27 -8.29 -5.17
C LEU A 304 22.18 -7.61 -3.79
N SER A 305 22.77 -6.42 -3.71
CA SER A 305 22.60 -5.52 -2.56
C SER A 305 21.16 -5.00 -2.47
N PHE A 306 20.75 -4.51 -1.30
CA PHE A 306 19.43 -3.90 -1.12
C PHE A 306 19.18 -2.73 -2.09
N ALA A 307 20.21 -1.89 -2.31
CA ALA A 307 20.14 -0.81 -3.28
C ALA A 307 19.94 -1.31 -4.72
N GLY A 308 20.60 -2.41 -5.11
CA GLY A 308 20.41 -3.03 -6.42
C GLY A 308 19.00 -3.60 -6.60
N ARG A 309 18.45 -4.24 -5.56
CA ARG A 309 17.07 -4.75 -5.57
C ARG A 309 16.05 -3.61 -5.66
N LEU A 310 16.24 -2.54 -4.90
CA LEU A 310 15.42 -1.33 -4.99
C LEU A 310 15.43 -0.76 -6.41
N GLN A 311 16.60 -0.66 -7.04
CA GLN A 311 16.71 -0.15 -8.41
C GLN A 311 15.91 -1.01 -9.40
N LEU A 312 16.01 -2.34 -9.31
CA LEU A 312 15.24 -3.26 -10.16
C LEU A 312 13.74 -3.19 -9.92
N ILE A 313 13.31 -2.98 -8.66
CA ILE A 313 11.89 -2.75 -8.35
C ILE A 313 11.42 -1.48 -9.05
N LEU A 314 12.16 -0.38 -8.94
CA LEU A 314 11.77 0.91 -9.50
C LEU A 314 11.77 0.90 -11.03
N SER A 315 12.78 0.31 -11.68
CA SER A 315 12.92 0.37 -13.14
C SER A 315 12.15 -0.72 -13.88
N VAL A 316 11.99 -1.90 -13.29
CA VAL A 316 11.38 -3.06 -13.97
C VAL A 316 10.06 -3.46 -13.32
N LEU A 317 10.05 -3.85 -12.04
CA LEU A 317 8.82 -4.40 -11.45
C LEU A 317 7.69 -3.37 -11.36
N SER A 318 8.05 -2.11 -11.09
CA SER A 318 7.11 -1.01 -11.00
C SER A 318 6.55 -0.59 -12.37
N SER A 319 7.18 -0.95 -13.49
CA SER A 319 6.66 -0.65 -14.83
C SER A 319 5.76 -1.76 -15.38
N MET A 320 5.98 -3.02 -14.97
CA MET A 320 5.24 -4.18 -15.48
C MET A 320 3.72 -4.10 -15.31
N HIS A 321 3.25 -3.49 -14.21
CA HIS A 321 1.82 -3.39 -13.90
C HIS A 321 1.18 -2.10 -14.44
N ILE A 322 1.97 -1.09 -14.85
CA ILE A 322 1.44 0.24 -15.23
C ILE A 322 0.47 0.12 -16.41
N TYR A 323 0.83 -0.66 -17.42
CA TYR A 323 -0.04 -0.86 -18.58
C TYR A 323 -1.39 -1.47 -18.18
N TRP A 324 -1.37 -2.53 -17.36
CA TRP A 324 -2.58 -3.15 -16.83
C TRP A 324 -3.41 -2.19 -15.95
N ALA A 325 -2.74 -1.46 -15.06
CA ALA A 325 -3.36 -0.48 -14.17
C ALA A 325 -3.88 0.77 -14.91
N SER A 326 -3.43 1.01 -16.15
CA SER A 326 -3.93 2.09 -17.00
C SER A 326 -5.16 1.70 -17.80
N VAL A 327 -5.42 0.40 -18.00
CA VAL A 327 -6.57 -0.09 -18.76
C VAL A 327 -7.68 -0.58 -17.83
N PHE A 328 -7.34 -1.20 -16.71
CA PHE A 328 -8.30 -1.84 -15.81
C PHE A 328 -8.17 -1.37 -14.37
N ILE A 329 -9.29 -1.42 -13.64
CA ILE A 329 -9.28 -1.44 -12.18
C ILE A 329 -8.78 -2.82 -11.74
N LEU A 330 -7.60 -2.88 -11.13
CA LEU A 330 -6.98 -4.14 -10.72
C LEU A 330 -7.67 -4.69 -9.45
N PRO A 331 -7.95 -6.01 -9.38
CA PRO A 331 -8.48 -6.61 -8.16
C PRO A 331 -7.54 -6.40 -6.97
N ALA A 332 -8.10 -6.10 -5.79
CA ALA A 332 -7.33 -5.84 -4.58
C ALA A 332 -6.38 -6.99 -4.22
N ARG A 333 -6.81 -8.24 -4.43
CA ARG A 333 -5.99 -9.45 -4.26
C ARG A 333 -4.71 -9.39 -5.09
N VAL A 334 -4.82 -9.06 -6.37
CA VAL A 334 -3.68 -8.96 -7.31
C VAL A 334 -2.72 -7.86 -6.86
N ILE A 335 -3.25 -6.69 -6.49
CA ILE A 335 -2.47 -5.57 -5.97
C ILE A 335 -1.65 -5.99 -4.75
N LEU A 336 -2.29 -6.61 -3.76
CA LEU A 336 -1.65 -7.06 -2.53
C LEU A 336 -0.59 -8.14 -2.79
N GLU A 337 -0.85 -9.05 -3.72
CA GLU A 337 0.09 -10.12 -4.07
C GLU A 337 1.33 -9.58 -4.79
N LEU A 338 1.16 -8.69 -5.77
CA LEU A 338 2.28 -8.02 -6.45
C LEU A 338 3.11 -7.20 -5.46
N GLU A 339 2.49 -6.41 -4.58
CA GLU A 339 3.17 -5.65 -3.53
C GLU A 339 3.91 -6.58 -2.54
N ALA A 340 3.30 -7.72 -2.16
CA ALA A 340 3.93 -8.70 -1.29
C ALA A 340 5.18 -9.33 -1.91
N LYS A 341 5.14 -9.68 -3.21
CA LYS A 341 6.30 -10.21 -3.95
C LYS A 341 7.40 -9.16 -4.07
N MET A 342 7.08 -7.89 -4.38
CA MET A 342 8.07 -6.79 -4.42
C MET A 342 8.72 -6.57 -3.05
N ARG A 343 7.92 -6.59 -1.97
CA ARG A 343 8.40 -6.49 -0.58
C ARG A 343 9.34 -7.64 -0.21
N GLY A 344 8.95 -8.87 -0.55
CA GLY A 344 9.79 -10.06 -0.35
C GLY A 344 11.09 -9.98 -1.15
N PHE A 345 11.04 -9.54 -2.40
CA PHE A 345 12.26 -9.36 -3.18
C PHE A 345 13.21 -8.33 -2.55
N LEU A 346 12.69 -7.19 -2.10
CA LEU A 346 13.48 -6.16 -1.44
C LEU A 346 14.21 -6.72 -0.20
N TRP A 347 13.49 -7.33 0.74
CA TRP A 347 14.04 -7.70 2.04
C TRP A 347 14.64 -9.10 2.11
N SER A 348 14.10 -10.06 1.37
CA SER A 348 14.35 -11.49 1.54
C SER A 348 14.78 -12.22 0.27
N GLN A 349 15.10 -11.52 -0.82
CA GLN A 349 15.45 -12.14 -2.12
C GLN A 349 14.37 -13.13 -2.62
N GLY A 350 13.11 -12.94 -2.20
CA GLY A 350 12.00 -13.83 -2.55
C GLY A 350 11.82 -15.04 -1.63
N SER A 351 12.58 -15.16 -0.53
CA SER A 351 12.30 -16.14 0.53
C SER A 351 11.18 -15.65 1.46
N SER A 352 10.26 -16.52 1.84
CA SER A 352 9.13 -16.22 2.73
C SER A 352 9.55 -16.00 4.20
N THR A 353 10.81 -16.25 4.57
CA THR A 353 11.26 -16.34 5.97
C THR A 353 11.94 -15.10 6.55
N SER A 354 12.32 -14.09 5.74
CA SER A 354 13.04 -12.90 6.25
C SER A 354 12.12 -11.70 6.54
N ARG A 355 12.39 -11.03 7.67
CA ARG A 355 11.59 -9.94 8.24
C ARG A 355 11.84 -8.63 7.50
N ALA A 356 10.76 -7.94 7.12
CA ALA A 356 10.86 -6.58 6.59
C ALA A 356 11.42 -5.62 7.65
N LYS A 357 12.46 -4.85 7.29
CA LYS A 357 13.08 -3.88 8.23
C LYS A 357 12.25 -2.62 8.43
N VAL A 358 11.46 -2.26 7.42
CA VAL A 358 10.61 -1.05 7.37
C VAL A 358 9.27 -1.44 6.75
N SER A 359 8.15 -0.93 7.29
CA SER A 359 6.82 -1.21 6.73
C SER A 359 6.71 -0.79 5.26
N TRP A 360 5.99 -1.58 4.46
CA TRP A 360 5.84 -1.32 3.03
C TRP A 360 5.20 0.04 2.76
N LYS A 361 4.20 0.43 3.54
CA LYS A 361 3.57 1.76 3.49
C LYS A 361 4.59 2.89 3.65
N SER A 362 5.58 2.73 4.53
CA SER A 362 6.64 3.74 4.72
C SER A 362 7.72 3.67 3.64
N VAL A 363 7.98 2.50 3.07
CA VAL A 363 8.90 2.31 1.95
C VAL A 363 8.35 2.98 0.69
N CYS A 364 7.04 2.92 0.50
CA CYS A 364 6.36 3.50 -0.67
C CYS A 364 6.15 5.02 -0.61
N LEU A 365 6.59 5.68 0.46
CA LEU A 365 6.57 7.14 0.50
C LEU A 365 7.62 7.72 -0.47
N PRO A 366 7.41 8.96 -0.95
CA PRO A 366 8.45 9.72 -1.63
C PRO A 366 9.73 9.81 -0.80
N LYS A 367 10.87 10.02 -1.47
CA LYS A 367 12.16 10.21 -0.79
C LYS A 367 12.14 11.44 0.12
N SER A 368 11.44 12.52 -0.29
CA SER A 368 11.23 13.74 0.52
C SER A 368 10.51 13.47 1.84
N GLU A 369 9.66 12.44 1.89
CA GLU A 369 8.92 12.02 3.09
C GLU A 369 9.58 10.83 3.81
N GLY A 370 10.86 10.55 3.50
CA GLY A 370 11.66 9.51 4.15
C GLY A 370 11.40 8.08 3.67
N GLY A 371 10.70 7.90 2.55
CA GLY A 371 10.55 6.61 1.87
C GLY A 371 11.65 6.31 0.84
N LEU A 372 11.42 5.29 0.01
CA LEU A 372 12.34 4.86 -1.05
C LEU A 372 11.86 5.25 -2.46
N GLY A 373 10.68 5.85 -2.59
CA GLY A 373 10.11 6.31 -3.87
C GLY A 373 9.41 5.22 -4.69
N ILE A 374 9.10 4.06 -4.09
CA ILE A 374 8.25 3.05 -4.73
C ILE A 374 6.80 3.54 -4.67
N ARG A 375 6.07 3.58 -5.78
CA ARG A 375 4.65 3.97 -5.76
C ARG A 375 3.79 2.76 -5.47
N ARG A 376 2.79 2.89 -4.59
CA ARG A 376 1.81 1.83 -4.35
C ARG A 376 0.99 1.57 -5.60
N ILE A 377 0.77 0.29 -5.90
CA ILE A 377 0.07 -0.14 -7.11
C ILE A 377 -1.38 0.31 -7.06
N GLY A 378 -2.04 0.21 -5.90
CA GLY A 378 -3.42 0.64 -5.73
C GLY A 378 -3.62 2.14 -5.91
N ASP A 379 -2.72 2.97 -5.38
CA ASP A 379 -2.80 4.43 -5.52
C ASP A 379 -2.53 4.85 -6.98
N MET A 380 -1.57 4.18 -7.64
CA MET A 380 -1.30 4.37 -9.06
C MET A 380 -2.52 3.99 -9.91
N ASN A 381 -3.13 2.84 -9.67
CA ASN A 381 -4.30 2.39 -10.42
C ASN A 381 -5.47 3.38 -10.30
N LYS A 382 -5.76 3.89 -9.11
CA LYS A 382 -6.76 4.96 -8.92
C LYS A 382 -6.42 6.21 -9.73
N SER A 383 -5.17 6.66 -9.70
CA SER A 383 -4.74 7.86 -10.44
C SER A 383 -4.80 7.72 -11.96
N LEU A 384 -4.47 6.53 -12.48
CA LEU A 384 -4.57 6.22 -13.90
C LEU A 384 -6.03 6.12 -14.33
N MET A 385 -6.89 5.50 -13.51
CA MET A 385 -8.33 5.43 -13.78
C MET A 385 -9.00 6.80 -13.79
N ALA A 386 -8.53 7.74 -12.97
CA ALA A 386 -9.01 9.12 -13.03
C ALA A 386 -8.74 9.79 -14.39
N SER A 387 -7.76 9.33 -15.17
CA SER A 387 -7.48 9.86 -16.52
C SER A 387 -8.56 9.48 -17.53
N HIS A 388 -9.19 8.32 -17.35
CA HIS A 388 -10.37 7.91 -18.13
C HIS A 388 -11.59 8.72 -17.74
N VAL A 389 -11.80 8.95 -16.43
CA VAL A 389 -12.86 9.84 -15.94
C VAL A 389 -12.68 11.24 -16.52
N TRP A 390 -11.46 11.78 -16.49
CA TRP A 390 -11.14 13.07 -17.09
C TRP A 390 -11.41 13.11 -18.60
N SER A 391 -11.09 12.03 -19.32
CA SER A 391 -11.37 11.93 -20.77
C SER A 391 -12.87 11.95 -21.08
N ILE A 392 -13.70 11.36 -20.22
CA ILE A 392 -15.17 11.44 -20.31
C ILE A 392 -15.60 12.88 -20.09
N LEU A 393 -15.14 13.51 -19.01
CA LEU A 393 -15.50 14.89 -18.66
C LEU A 393 -15.10 15.91 -19.74
N MET A 394 -13.96 15.69 -20.40
CA MET A 394 -13.46 16.55 -21.48
C MET A 394 -13.99 16.21 -22.87
N HIS A 395 -15.00 15.33 -22.98
CA HIS A 395 -15.58 14.92 -24.27
C HIS A 395 -14.51 14.53 -25.31
N ARG A 396 -13.47 13.80 -24.88
CA ARG A 396 -12.39 13.39 -25.78
C ARG A 396 -12.97 12.59 -26.95
N LYS A 397 -12.75 13.07 -28.18
CA LYS A 397 -13.17 12.44 -29.44
C LYS A 397 -12.70 10.98 -29.50
N SER A 398 -13.57 10.07 -29.09
CA SER A 398 -13.34 8.63 -29.09
C SER A 398 -14.69 7.94 -29.02
N LEU A 399 -14.82 6.83 -29.74
CA LEU A 399 -16.08 6.06 -29.81
C LEU A 399 -16.57 5.64 -28.42
N TRP A 400 -15.64 5.33 -27.50
CA TRP A 400 -15.98 4.97 -26.13
C TRP A 400 -16.55 6.16 -25.33
N VAL A 401 -15.94 7.34 -25.41
CA VAL A 401 -16.46 8.55 -24.74
C VAL A 401 -17.80 8.96 -25.34
N GLU A 402 -17.94 8.96 -26.67
CA GLU A 402 -19.20 9.24 -27.37
C GLU A 402 -20.30 8.23 -26.99
N TRP A 403 -19.97 6.95 -26.88
CA TRP A 403 -20.89 5.91 -26.43
C TRP A 403 -21.32 6.12 -24.97
N ILE A 404 -20.40 6.49 -24.07
CA ILE A 404 -20.74 6.84 -22.68
C ILE A 404 -21.66 8.05 -22.63
N HIS A 405 -21.34 9.10 -23.39
CA HIS A 405 -22.16 10.30 -23.47
C HIS A 405 -23.58 10.02 -23.97
N SER A 406 -23.73 9.13 -24.94
CA SER A 406 -25.03 8.76 -25.49
C SER A 406 -25.83 7.78 -24.63
N HIS A 407 -25.19 6.78 -24.01
CA HIS A 407 -25.89 5.65 -23.37
C HIS A 407 -25.76 5.55 -21.85
N ARG A 408 -24.86 6.32 -21.22
CA ARG A 408 -24.57 6.22 -19.77
C ARG A 408 -24.58 7.55 -19.03
N LEU A 409 -24.35 8.66 -19.73
CA LEU A 409 -24.35 10.00 -19.15
C LEU A 409 -25.66 10.42 -18.48
N PRO A 410 -26.86 10.05 -18.96
CA PRO A 410 -28.10 10.36 -18.24
C PRO A 410 -28.10 9.84 -16.79
N LEU A 411 -27.41 8.72 -16.52
CA LEU A 411 -27.28 8.13 -15.19
C LEU A 411 -26.15 8.75 -14.35
N LEU A 412 -25.19 9.42 -15.00
CA LEU A 412 -24.01 9.99 -14.36
C LEU A 412 -24.12 11.51 -14.12
N ARG A 413 -25.01 12.20 -14.85
CA ARG A 413 -25.24 13.66 -14.77
C ARG A 413 -25.55 14.17 -13.36
N GLN A 414 -26.25 13.38 -12.55
CA GLN A 414 -26.56 13.72 -11.16
C GLN A 414 -25.34 13.93 -10.25
N PHE A 415 -24.17 13.42 -10.65
CA PHE A 415 -22.95 13.44 -9.82
C PHE A 415 -21.94 14.54 -10.21
N PHE A 416 -22.16 15.29 -11.29
CA PHE A 416 -21.20 16.28 -11.79
C PHE A 416 -21.77 17.69 -11.65
N TRP A 417 -20.93 18.64 -11.21
CA TRP A 417 -21.26 20.06 -11.18
C TRP A 417 -20.45 20.80 -12.25
N VAL A 418 -21.12 21.60 -13.09
CA VAL A 418 -20.47 22.37 -14.15
C VAL A 418 -20.30 23.83 -13.70
N ASN A 419 -19.08 24.36 -13.83
CA ASN A 419 -18.80 25.78 -13.59
C ASN A 419 -18.88 26.51 -14.93
N ILE A 420 -19.75 27.51 -15.02
CA ILE A 420 -20.14 28.15 -16.29
C ILE A 420 -19.12 29.24 -16.65
N GLY A 421 -18.53 29.15 -17.84
CA GLY A 421 -17.74 30.21 -18.48
C GLY A 421 -18.55 30.89 -19.59
N ASN A 422 -18.42 30.41 -20.83
CA ASN A 422 -19.19 30.92 -21.97
C ASN A 422 -20.57 30.26 -22.13
N GLY A 423 -20.83 29.16 -21.42
CA GLY A 423 -22.15 28.52 -21.34
C GLY A 423 -22.59 27.76 -22.60
N ILE A 424 -21.79 27.72 -23.67
CA ILE A 424 -22.12 27.09 -24.96
C ILE A 424 -22.03 25.56 -24.88
N SER A 425 -21.08 25.05 -24.09
CA SER A 425 -20.83 23.61 -23.97
C SER A 425 -21.68 22.91 -22.89
N THR A 426 -22.36 23.71 -22.06
CA THR A 426 -23.16 23.23 -20.92
C THR A 426 -24.63 23.17 -21.31
N SER A 427 -25.27 22.02 -21.13
CA SER A 427 -26.71 21.88 -21.38
C SER A 427 -27.53 22.64 -20.34
N ALA A 428 -28.42 23.51 -20.80
CA ALA A 428 -29.33 24.27 -19.94
C ALA A 428 -30.20 23.36 -19.05
N TRP A 429 -30.64 22.24 -19.60
CA TRP A 429 -31.69 21.42 -19.00
C TRP A 429 -31.18 20.28 -18.13
N PHE A 430 -30.11 19.62 -18.58
CA PHE A 430 -29.72 18.31 -18.04
C PHE A 430 -28.43 18.32 -17.21
N ASP A 431 -27.62 19.37 -17.33
CA ASP A 431 -26.38 19.48 -16.56
C ASP A 431 -26.65 20.25 -15.26
N LYS A 432 -25.96 19.90 -14.18
CA LYS A 432 -26.12 20.54 -12.87
C LYS A 432 -25.16 21.71 -12.74
N TRP A 433 -25.68 22.91 -12.98
CA TRP A 433 -24.92 24.16 -12.91
C TRP A 433 -25.53 25.19 -11.94
N CYS A 434 -26.74 24.96 -11.44
CA CYS A 434 -27.39 25.75 -10.39
C CYS A 434 -27.70 24.93 -9.13
N GLU A 435 -27.88 25.61 -7.99
CA GLU A 435 -28.14 24.98 -6.69
C GLU A 435 -29.42 24.16 -6.64
N VAL A 436 -30.37 24.46 -7.53
CA VAL A 436 -31.66 23.76 -7.61
C VAL A 436 -31.59 22.42 -8.37
N GLY A 437 -30.42 22.06 -8.91
CA GLY A 437 -30.23 20.85 -9.72
C GLY A 437 -30.53 21.07 -11.21
N PRO A 438 -30.58 19.98 -12.02
CA PRO A 438 -30.94 20.07 -13.43
C PRO A 438 -32.35 20.65 -13.62
N LEU A 439 -32.50 21.63 -14.52
CA LEU A 439 -33.81 22.26 -14.78
C LEU A 439 -34.84 21.29 -15.35
N SER A 440 -34.42 20.21 -16.01
CA SER A 440 -35.31 19.16 -16.53
C SER A 440 -36.13 18.45 -15.45
N ASP A 441 -35.68 18.49 -14.20
CA ASP A 441 -36.39 17.84 -13.09
C ASP A 441 -37.60 18.66 -12.63
N HIS A 442 -37.61 19.96 -12.93
CA HIS A 442 -38.64 20.91 -12.51
C HIS A 442 -39.49 21.43 -13.67
N ILE A 443 -38.92 21.51 -14.88
CA ILE A 443 -39.59 22.01 -16.08
C ILE A 443 -39.85 20.86 -17.04
N THR A 444 -41.12 20.70 -17.44
CA THR A 444 -41.49 19.66 -18.40
C THR A 444 -41.01 19.99 -19.82
N MET A 445 -40.64 18.97 -20.60
CA MET A 445 -40.22 19.15 -22.00
C MET A 445 -41.27 19.86 -22.88
N ARG A 446 -42.55 19.72 -22.55
CA ARG A 446 -43.63 20.44 -23.24
C ARG A 446 -43.52 21.95 -23.03
N ALA A 447 -43.22 22.40 -21.80
CA ALA A 447 -43.02 23.80 -21.50
C ALA A 447 -41.78 24.37 -22.22
N ILE A 448 -40.67 23.62 -22.22
CA ILE A 448 -39.42 23.97 -22.92
C ILE A 448 -39.67 24.22 -24.41
N HIS A 449 -40.34 23.28 -25.08
CA HIS A 449 -40.67 23.41 -26.51
C HIS A 449 -41.68 24.53 -26.79
N SER A 450 -42.68 24.76 -25.92
CA SER A 450 -43.63 25.86 -26.10
C SER A 450 -43.00 27.25 -25.94
N ALA A 451 -41.88 27.34 -25.22
CA ALA A 451 -41.11 28.57 -25.09
C ALA A 451 -40.08 28.76 -26.23
N GLY A 452 -40.03 27.84 -27.21
CA GLY A 452 -39.12 27.94 -28.35
C GLY A 452 -37.73 27.34 -28.13
N PHE A 453 -37.47 26.68 -27.00
CA PHE A 453 -36.20 26.02 -26.74
C PHE A 453 -36.19 24.55 -27.20
N SER A 454 -34.98 24.02 -27.44
CA SER A 454 -34.79 22.63 -27.85
C SER A 454 -34.16 21.81 -26.74
N ARG A 455 -34.23 20.47 -26.86
CA ARG A 455 -33.52 19.53 -25.98
C ARG A 455 -32.00 19.78 -25.93
N GLY A 456 -31.43 20.37 -26.99
CA GLY A 456 -30.01 20.68 -27.10
C GLY A 456 -29.62 22.08 -26.66
N SER A 457 -30.55 22.93 -26.19
CA SER A 457 -30.23 24.30 -25.80
C SER A 457 -29.20 24.34 -24.66
N SER A 458 -28.22 25.21 -24.84
CA SER A 458 -27.12 25.47 -23.93
C SER A 458 -27.49 26.57 -22.92
N VAL A 459 -26.69 26.72 -21.86
CA VAL A 459 -26.90 27.81 -20.89
C VAL A 459 -26.78 29.19 -21.55
N ALA A 460 -25.91 29.34 -22.55
CA ALA A 460 -25.79 30.56 -23.34
C ALA A 460 -27.05 30.89 -24.17
N ASP A 461 -27.82 29.87 -24.56
CA ASP A 461 -29.06 30.07 -25.34
C ASP A 461 -30.23 30.55 -24.47
N ILE A 462 -30.16 30.33 -23.15
CA ILE A 462 -31.23 30.70 -22.20
C ILE A 462 -30.89 31.93 -21.35
N TYR A 463 -29.65 32.41 -21.39
CA TYR A 463 -29.17 33.55 -20.64
C TYR A 463 -28.26 34.43 -21.49
N SER A 464 -28.68 35.68 -21.73
CA SER A 464 -27.92 36.66 -22.52
C SER A 464 -27.97 38.04 -21.86
N GLU A 465 -26.84 38.75 -21.91
CA GLU A 465 -26.71 40.15 -21.45
C GLU A 465 -27.23 40.43 -20.03
N GLY A 466 -27.10 39.47 -19.11
CA GLY A 466 -27.53 39.63 -17.72
C GLY A 466 -28.99 39.25 -17.45
N SER A 467 -29.73 38.79 -18.47
CA SER A 467 -31.15 38.46 -18.39
C SER A 467 -31.47 37.03 -18.86
N TRP A 468 -32.45 36.40 -18.20
CA TRP A 468 -32.98 35.10 -18.61
C TRP A 468 -33.96 35.28 -19.78
N LEU A 469 -33.78 34.48 -20.84
CA LEU A 469 -34.58 34.54 -22.07
C LEU A 469 -35.84 33.67 -22.02
N TRP A 470 -36.11 32.97 -20.91
CA TRP A 470 -37.35 32.23 -20.74
C TRP A 470 -38.55 33.16 -20.46
N PRO A 471 -39.79 32.73 -20.74
CA PRO A 471 -40.97 33.55 -20.50
C PRO A 471 -41.11 33.95 -19.02
N SER A 472 -41.46 35.20 -18.74
CA SER A 472 -41.67 35.68 -17.36
C SER A 472 -42.77 34.91 -16.62
N ALA A 473 -43.77 34.39 -17.34
CA ALA A 473 -44.82 33.51 -16.80
C ALA A 473 -44.28 32.19 -16.20
N TRP A 474 -43.04 31.81 -16.50
CA TRP A 474 -42.39 30.66 -15.87
C TRP A 474 -42.05 30.91 -14.40
N TYR A 475 -41.89 32.16 -13.95
CA TYR A 475 -41.67 32.43 -12.53
C TYR A 475 -42.91 32.09 -11.69
N ASP A 476 -44.10 32.28 -12.25
CA ASP A 476 -45.37 31.91 -11.60
C ASP A 476 -45.63 30.41 -11.66
N THR A 477 -45.26 29.77 -12.78
CA THR A 477 -45.49 28.34 -13.02
C THR A 477 -44.44 27.46 -12.34
N PHE A 478 -43.20 27.92 -12.25
CA PHE A 478 -42.04 27.23 -11.68
C PHE A 478 -41.27 28.17 -10.73
N PRO A 479 -41.74 28.36 -9.49
CA PRO A 479 -41.12 29.29 -8.52
C PRO A 479 -39.64 28.98 -8.19
N VAL A 480 -39.21 27.75 -8.47
CA VAL A 480 -37.81 27.29 -8.42
C VAL A 480 -36.85 28.22 -9.18
N LEU A 481 -37.31 28.83 -10.29
CA LEU A 481 -36.49 29.71 -11.13
C LEU A 481 -36.14 31.05 -10.47
N ILE A 482 -36.90 31.47 -9.45
CA ILE A 482 -36.66 32.72 -8.70
C ILE A 482 -35.36 32.64 -7.90
N ASN A 483 -35.00 31.44 -7.44
CA ASN A 483 -33.80 31.20 -6.63
C ASN A 483 -32.52 31.07 -7.45
N ILE A 484 -32.61 31.18 -8.79
CA ILE A 484 -31.45 31.09 -9.67
C ILE A 484 -30.90 32.51 -9.90
N HIS A 485 -29.85 32.84 -9.16
CA HIS A 485 -29.15 34.13 -9.32
C HIS A 485 -28.47 34.24 -10.70
N GLY A 486 -28.31 35.47 -11.18
CA GLY A 486 -27.66 35.75 -12.47
C GLY A 486 -26.24 35.18 -12.53
N ILE A 487 -25.92 34.53 -13.65
CA ILE A 487 -24.60 33.94 -13.91
C ILE A 487 -23.72 35.00 -14.56
N VAL A 488 -22.45 35.10 -14.16
CA VAL A 488 -21.48 35.90 -14.90
C VAL A 488 -20.97 35.09 -16.09
N ILE A 489 -21.48 35.37 -17.29
CA ILE A 489 -20.97 34.78 -18.54
C ILE A 489 -19.80 35.62 -19.04
N ASP A 490 -18.63 34.99 -19.20
CA ASP A 490 -17.47 35.60 -19.87
C ASP A 490 -17.37 35.05 -21.30
N ASN A 491 -17.73 35.87 -22.28
CA ASN A 491 -17.74 35.50 -23.70
C ASN A 491 -16.35 35.15 -24.27
N ASN A 492 -15.26 35.49 -23.58
CA ASN A 492 -13.89 35.20 -24.00
C ASN A 492 -13.26 34.00 -23.26
N ALA A 493 -13.92 33.42 -22.27
CA ALA A 493 -13.41 32.29 -21.50
C ALA A 493 -14.12 30.99 -21.90
N THR A 494 -13.39 30.03 -22.49
CA THR A 494 -13.89 28.68 -22.70
C THR A 494 -14.10 27.97 -21.37
N ASP A 495 -15.19 27.22 -21.22
CA ASP A 495 -15.47 26.38 -20.06
C ASP A 495 -14.26 25.45 -19.78
N THR A 496 -13.52 25.71 -18.69
CA THR A 496 -12.35 24.90 -18.31
C THR A 496 -12.62 24.17 -17.01
N LEU A 497 -12.59 22.84 -17.06
CA LEU A 497 -12.60 22.03 -15.84
C LEU A 497 -11.20 22.05 -15.23
N TRP A 498 -11.14 22.20 -13.91
CA TRP A 498 -9.92 22.16 -13.12
C TRP A 498 -9.98 20.99 -12.13
N TRP A 499 -8.84 20.34 -11.89
CA TRP A 499 -8.76 19.32 -10.85
C TRP A 499 -8.54 19.98 -9.49
N ARG A 500 -9.53 19.88 -8.60
CA ARG A 500 -9.47 20.45 -7.25
C ARG A 500 -8.68 19.52 -6.32
N VAL A 501 -7.60 20.02 -5.74
CA VAL A 501 -6.87 19.38 -4.65
C VAL A 501 -6.92 20.32 -3.46
N GLU A 502 -7.64 19.91 -2.41
CA GLU A 502 -7.83 20.73 -1.20
C GLU A 502 -8.41 22.12 -1.58
N ASN A 503 -7.60 23.18 -1.43
CA ASN A 503 -7.94 24.58 -1.73
C ASN A 503 -7.31 25.12 -3.03
N ARG A 504 -6.70 24.28 -3.87
CA ARG A 504 -6.05 24.70 -5.12
C ARG A 504 -6.68 24.02 -6.32
N CYS A 505 -6.87 24.79 -7.40
CA CYS A 505 -7.26 24.29 -8.71
C CYS A 505 -5.99 24.12 -9.56
N LEU A 506 -5.74 22.89 -10.03
CA LEU A 506 -4.57 22.55 -10.83
C LEU A 506 -4.98 21.92 -12.16
N PRO A 507 -4.15 22.03 -13.21
CA PRO A 507 -4.37 21.27 -14.43
C PRO A 507 -4.33 19.76 -14.11
N PHE A 508 -5.19 19.00 -14.79
CA PHE A 508 -5.26 17.57 -14.57
C PHE A 508 -3.97 16.88 -15.03
N SER A 509 -3.42 16.04 -14.15
CA SER A 509 -2.37 15.08 -14.49
C SER A 509 -2.52 13.85 -13.61
N ALA A 510 -2.29 12.66 -14.16
CA ALA A 510 -2.25 11.44 -13.36
C ALA A 510 -1.28 11.55 -12.16
N SER A 511 -0.19 12.33 -12.29
CA SER A 511 0.72 12.58 -11.18
C SER A 511 0.14 13.44 -10.07
N THR A 512 -0.67 14.45 -10.39
CA THR A 512 -1.32 15.33 -9.40
C THR A 512 -2.42 14.58 -8.66
N VAL A 513 -3.19 13.74 -9.39
CA VAL A 513 -4.18 12.84 -8.78
C VAL A 513 -3.50 11.82 -7.87
N TRP A 514 -2.41 11.19 -8.33
CA TRP A 514 -1.65 10.24 -7.50
C TRP A 514 -1.18 10.88 -6.20
N ASP A 515 -0.64 12.10 -6.30
CA ASP A 515 -0.17 12.83 -5.12
C ASP A 515 -1.31 13.18 -4.15
N ALA A 516 -2.52 13.45 -4.67
CA ALA A 516 -3.71 13.73 -3.86
C ALA A 516 -4.32 12.50 -3.18
N VAL A 517 -4.31 11.33 -3.83
CA VAL A 517 -4.97 10.10 -3.33
C VAL A 517 -4.07 9.30 -2.39
N ARG A 518 -2.74 9.41 -2.54
CA ARG A 518 -1.79 8.65 -1.72
C ARG A 518 -1.83 9.09 -0.25
N TYR A 519 -1.39 8.19 0.63
CA TYR A 519 -1.07 8.56 1.99
C TYR A 519 0.20 9.44 2.03
N ARG A 520 0.11 10.62 2.65
CA ARG A 520 1.19 11.61 2.79
C ARG A 520 1.76 11.64 4.21
N ARG A 521 3.03 12.00 4.34
CA ARG A 521 3.69 12.35 5.61
C ARG A 521 4.44 13.68 5.48
N MET A 522 4.83 14.24 6.63
CA MET A 522 5.69 15.43 6.65
C MET A 522 7.04 15.14 6.01
N GLU A 523 7.56 16.14 5.30
CA GLU A 523 8.89 16.06 4.71
C GLU A 523 9.97 15.97 5.79
N VAL A 524 11.01 15.17 5.51
CA VAL A 524 12.13 14.97 6.42
C VAL A 524 13.28 15.90 6.05
N ASN A 525 13.85 16.58 7.06
CA ASN A 525 14.97 17.49 6.90
C ASN A 525 16.26 16.79 6.41
N TRP A 526 16.43 15.50 6.71
CA TRP A 526 17.61 14.70 6.36
C TRP A 526 17.60 14.14 4.93
N VAL A 527 16.56 14.39 4.11
CA VAL A 527 16.45 13.81 2.76
C VAL A 527 17.69 14.06 1.90
N ASN A 528 18.19 15.29 1.89
CA ASN A 528 19.33 15.72 1.05
C ASN A 528 20.70 15.28 1.60
N ILE A 529 20.73 14.73 2.82
CA ILE A 529 21.91 14.04 3.36
C ILE A 529 22.06 12.67 2.71
N VAL A 530 20.94 11.96 2.59
CA VAL A 530 20.91 10.56 2.13
C VAL A 530 20.85 10.48 0.61
N TRP A 531 19.96 11.27 0.01
CA TRP A 531 19.62 11.21 -1.40
C TRP A 531 20.12 12.48 -2.10
N PHE A 532 21.19 12.33 -2.87
CA PHE A 532 21.75 13.39 -3.73
C PHE A 532 22.38 12.74 -4.96
N SER A 533 22.53 13.50 -6.05
CA SER A 533 22.94 12.99 -7.37
C SER A 533 24.23 12.15 -7.36
N GLN A 534 25.21 12.54 -6.54
CA GLN A 534 26.53 11.90 -6.49
C GLN A 534 26.60 10.71 -5.53
N CYS A 535 25.54 10.42 -4.75
CA CYS A 535 25.57 9.42 -3.69
C CYS A 535 25.91 8.02 -4.23
N ILE A 536 26.63 7.23 -3.44
CA ILE A 536 26.83 5.80 -3.73
C ILE A 536 25.58 5.05 -3.26
N PRO A 537 24.81 4.38 -4.16
CA PRO A 537 23.50 3.83 -3.80
C PRO A 537 23.50 2.86 -2.62
N ARG A 538 24.55 2.02 -2.50
CA ARG A 538 24.71 1.08 -1.38
C ARG A 538 24.89 1.81 -0.05
N HIS A 539 25.69 2.88 -0.03
CA HIS A 539 25.92 3.68 1.17
C HIS A 539 24.65 4.44 1.55
N ALA A 540 24.02 5.12 0.59
CA ALA A 540 22.77 5.85 0.81
C ALA A 540 21.65 4.96 1.38
N PHE A 541 21.51 3.72 0.90
CA PHE A 541 20.52 2.79 1.46
C PHE A 541 20.81 2.44 2.93
N VAL A 542 22.08 2.27 3.31
CA VAL A 542 22.46 2.00 4.71
C VAL A 542 22.24 3.24 5.58
N VAL A 543 22.65 4.43 5.12
CA VAL A 543 22.40 5.69 5.83
C VAL A 543 20.90 5.93 6.02
N TRP A 544 20.07 5.63 5.01
CA TRP A 544 18.61 5.68 5.13
C TRP A 544 18.09 4.78 6.27
N LEU A 545 18.64 3.57 6.42
CA LEU A 545 18.30 2.69 7.54
C LEU A 545 18.78 3.24 8.89
N VAL A 546 19.95 3.89 8.93
CA VAL A 546 20.47 4.54 10.15
C VAL A 546 19.58 5.70 10.57
N MET A 547 19.22 6.60 9.65
CA MET A 547 18.32 7.74 9.90
C MET A 547 16.96 7.30 10.46
N ARG A 548 16.51 6.09 10.12
CA ARG A 548 15.26 5.51 10.63
C ARG A 548 15.45 4.64 11.88
N GLY A 549 16.68 4.39 12.30
CA GLY A 549 17.01 3.47 13.38
C GLY A 549 16.57 2.03 13.08
N LYS A 550 16.77 1.54 11.86
CA LYS A 550 16.27 0.23 11.40
C LYS A 550 17.37 -0.78 11.04
N LEU A 551 18.64 -0.49 11.34
CA LEU A 551 19.68 -1.54 11.33
C LEU A 551 19.51 -2.49 12.53
N LEU A 552 19.98 -3.73 12.37
CA LEU A 552 19.87 -4.80 13.37
C LEU A 552 21.09 -4.82 14.29
N THR A 553 21.19 -3.81 15.14
CA THR A 553 22.16 -3.75 16.25
C THR A 553 21.81 -4.78 17.33
N GLN A 554 22.78 -5.24 18.13
CA GLN A 554 22.51 -6.33 19.10
C GLN A 554 21.46 -5.93 20.14
N ASP A 555 21.40 -4.66 20.56
CA ASP A 555 20.34 -4.12 21.44
C ASP A 555 18.91 -4.41 20.93
N LYS A 556 18.73 -4.43 19.61
CA LYS A 556 17.46 -4.75 18.94
C LYS A 556 17.28 -6.25 18.73
N ILE A 557 18.35 -6.97 18.41
CA ILE A 557 18.30 -8.44 18.22
C ILE A 557 17.94 -9.13 19.54
N VAL A 558 18.54 -8.73 20.66
CA VAL A 558 18.31 -9.30 22.01
C VAL A 558 16.85 -9.11 22.46
N LYS A 559 16.20 -8.01 22.07
CA LYS A 559 14.76 -7.80 22.31
C LYS A 559 13.87 -8.78 21.53
N TRP A 560 14.37 -9.38 20.45
CA TRP A 560 13.56 -10.13 19.48
C TRP A 560 13.77 -11.65 19.48
N ASP A 561 14.88 -12.15 20.01
CA ASP A 561 15.21 -13.59 19.97
C ASP A 561 15.62 -14.11 21.37
N LEU A 562 14.64 -14.64 22.10
CA LEU A 562 14.80 -15.14 23.47
C LEU A 562 15.75 -16.35 23.56
N ALA A 563 15.89 -17.16 22.50
CA ALA A 563 16.72 -18.36 22.50
C ALA A 563 18.23 -18.07 22.51
N ARG A 564 18.66 -16.87 22.05
CA ARG A 564 20.09 -16.49 21.99
C ARG A 564 20.58 -15.71 23.21
N ARG A 565 19.74 -15.55 24.24
CA ARG A 565 20.08 -14.79 25.46
C ARG A 565 21.20 -15.43 26.29
N GLY A 566 21.52 -16.71 26.05
CA GLY A 566 22.61 -17.43 26.70
C GLY A 566 24.01 -17.17 26.13
N ASN A 567 24.14 -16.42 25.03
CA ASN A 567 25.46 -16.16 24.42
C ASN A 567 26.01 -14.80 24.89
N MET A 568 26.99 -14.80 25.81
CA MET A 568 27.59 -13.59 26.39
C MET A 568 28.30 -12.68 25.36
N ASN A 569 28.64 -13.20 24.17
CA ASN A 569 29.17 -12.41 23.05
C ASN A 569 28.17 -11.41 22.45
N MET A 570 26.91 -11.39 22.94
CA MET A 570 25.82 -10.64 22.33
C MET A 570 25.39 -9.38 23.10
N MET A 571 26.17 -8.95 24.09
CA MET A 571 25.86 -7.77 24.93
C MET A 571 26.87 -6.62 24.78
N CYS A 572 28.06 -6.87 24.22
CA CYS A 572 29.11 -5.87 24.04
C CYS A 572 29.42 -5.63 22.55
N CYS A 573 29.71 -4.38 22.21
CA CYS A 573 30.07 -3.93 20.88
C CYS A 573 31.36 -4.60 20.42
N LEU A 574 31.29 -5.44 19.39
CA LEU A 574 32.45 -6.17 18.83
C LEU A 574 33.52 -5.26 18.19
N LEU A 575 33.27 -3.95 18.12
CA LEU A 575 34.26 -2.97 17.67
C LEU A 575 35.19 -2.52 18.81
N CYS A 576 34.66 -2.24 20.00
CA CYS A 576 35.43 -1.74 21.16
C CYS A 576 35.48 -2.68 22.37
N TYR A 577 34.65 -3.72 22.39
CA TYR A 577 34.47 -4.68 23.48
C TYR A 577 34.06 -4.09 24.85
N SER A 578 33.63 -2.81 24.92
CA SER A 578 33.39 -2.13 26.21
C SER A 578 31.93 -1.69 26.47
N ASN A 579 31.15 -1.36 25.44
CA ASN A 579 29.81 -0.76 25.55
C ASN A 579 28.77 -1.56 24.77
N ILE A 580 27.47 -1.29 24.95
CA ILE A 580 26.38 -1.99 24.23
C ILE A 580 26.39 -1.63 22.74
N ASP A 581 26.23 -2.63 21.86
CA ASP A 581 26.02 -2.42 20.42
C ASP A 581 24.62 -1.84 20.14
N SER A 582 24.56 -0.51 20.18
CA SER A 582 23.39 0.33 19.85
C SER A 582 23.72 1.27 18.68
N HIS A 583 22.71 1.91 18.09
CA HIS A 583 22.94 2.87 16.99
C HIS A 583 23.78 4.08 17.41
N SER A 584 23.54 4.67 18.58
CA SER A 584 24.30 5.83 19.06
C SER A 584 25.76 5.45 19.28
N HIS A 585 25.98 4.31 19.94
CA HIS A 585 27.31 3.84 20.26
C HIS A 585 28.11 3.43 19.02
N LEU A 586 27.52 2.64 18.12
CA LEU A 586 28.24 1.91 17.06
C LEU A 586 29.00 2.83 16.08
N PHE A 587 28.46 3.99 15.74
CA PHE A 587 28.97 4.78 14.62
C PHE A 587 30.06 5.78 14.99
N PHE A 588 29.82 6.72 15.91
CA PHE A 588 30.79 7.79 16.19
C PHE A 588 31.23 7.86 17.65
N GLU A 589 30.49 7.23 18.58
CA GLU A 589 30.82 7.20 20.01
C GLU A 589 31.72 6.01 20.39
N CYS A 590 31.77 4.96 19.58
CA CYS A 590 32.61 3.78 19.80
C CYS A 590 34.09 4.13 19.62
N LYS A 591 34.97 3.71 20.55
CA LYS A 591 36.43 3.98 20.48
C LYS A 591 37.05 3.64 19.12
N TYR A 592 36.72 2.48 18.57
CA TYR A 592 37.19 2.05 17.25
C TYR A 592 36.63 2.94 16.14
N ALA A 593 35.32 3.21 16.16
CA ALA A 593 34.63 3.95 15.12
C ALA A 593 35.00 5.45 15.14
N ASN A 594 35.24 6.00 16.33
CA ASN A 594 35.77 7.35 16.54
C ASN A 594 37.20 7.46 16.00
N SER A 595 38.07 6.47 16.26
CA SER A 595 39.42 6.44 15.66
C SER A 595 39.40 6.41 14.13
N VAL A 596 38.44 5.69 13.53
CA VAL A 596 38.23 5.73 12.07
C VAL A 596 37.72 7.10 11.64
N TRP A 597 36.77 7.68 12.37
CA TRP A 597 36.17 8.99 12.06
C TRP A 597 37.18 10.13 12.15
N ASP A 598 38.03 10.16 13.18
CA ASP A 598 39.07 11.18 13.36
C ASP A 598 40.05 11.23 12.17
N LYS A 599 40.35 10.09 11.56
CA LYS A 599 41.22 10.00 10.36
C LYS A 599 40.56 10.51 9.08
N VAL A 600 39.24 10.58 9.03
CA VAL A 600 38.50 10.97 7.81
C VAL A 600 37.79 12.32 7.94
N LYS A 601 37.47 12.79 9.15
CA LYS A 601 36.65 14.01 9.39
C LYS A 601 37.32 15.30 8.90
N GLU A 602 38.66 15.35 8.94
CA GLU A 602 39.42 16.51 8.46
C GLU A 602 39.20 16.74 6.96
N ARG A 603 39.18 15.65 6.17
CA ARG A 603 38.88 15.68 4.72
C ARG A 603 37.45 16.12 4.39
N ALA A 604 36.54 16.06 5.36
CA ALA A 604 35.18 16.58 5.23
C ALA A 604 35.05 18.05 5.68
N GLY A 605 36.11 18.66 6.23
CA GLY A 605 36.04 19.98 6.88
C GLY A 605 35.20 19.96 8.16
N MET A 606 35.22 18.84 8.90
CA MET A 606 34.43 18.62 10.13
C MET A 606 35.32 18.49 11.37
N SER A 607 36.48 19.14 11.39
CA SER A 607 37.46 19.05 12.48
C SER A 607 36.88 19.47 13.85
N ASP A 608 36.03 20.50 13.86
CA ASP A 608 35.41 21.06 15.07
C ASP A 608 34.13 20.34 15.51
N VAL A 609 33.65 19.36 14.73
CA VAL A 609 32.38 18.67 15.00
C VAL A 609 32.64 17.49 15.93
N ARG A 610 31.89 17.41 17.03
CA ARG A 610 31.97 16.29 17.97
C ARG A 610 31.58 14.98 17.28
N ALA A 611 32.26 13.90 17.66
CA ALA A 611 32.02 12.56 17.13
C ALA A 611 30.74 11.94 17.71
N ASN A 612 29.59 12.55 17.45
CA ASN A 612 28.28 12.01 17.79
C ASN A 612 27.34 12.12 16.59
N TRP A 613 26.31 11.27 16.55
CA TRP A 613 25.41 11.22 15.40
C TRP A 613 24.59 12.50 15.23
N ASN A 614 24.16 13.12 16.33
CA ASN A 614 23.26 14.27 16.31
C ASN A 614 23.95 15.56 15.81
N ASP A 615 25.19 15.81 16.22
CA ASP A 615 25.97 16.98 15.80
C ASP A 615 26.42 16.83 14.35
N ILE A 616 26.87 15.63 13.94
CA ILE A 616 27.21 15.33 12.55
C ILE A 616 25.99 15.53 11.64
N THR A 617 24.82 15.02 12.03
CA THR A 617 23.60 15.19 11.24
C THR A 617 23.11 16.64 11.20
N SER A 618 23.19 17.37 12.31
CA SER A 618 22.84 18.81 12.37
C SER A 618 23.75 19.64 11.47
N TRP A 619 25.06 19.38 11.51
CA TRP A 619 26.05 20.02 10.66
C TRP A 619 25.77 19.75 9.17
N LEU A 620 25.45 18.50 8.81
CA LEU A 620 25.10 18.13 7.43
C LEU A 620 23.77 18.73 6.98
N CYS A 621 22.74 18.78 7.84
CA CYS A 621 21.42 19.34 7.53
C CYS A 621 21.54 20.77 7.01
N SER A 622 22.31 21.62 7.70
CA SER A 622 22.53 23.02 7.33
C SER A 622 23.19 23.21 5.95
N ARG A 623 23.96 22.21 5.49
CA ARG A 623 24.75 22.25 4.25
C ARG A 623 24.22 21.34 3.15
N SER A 624 23.18 20.56 3.43
CA SER A 624 22.67 19.49 2.56
C SER A 624 22.13 19.97 1.21
N LYS A 625 21.61 21.21 1.14
CA LYS A 625 21.10 21.82 -0.10
C LYS A 625 22.20 22.35 -1.02
N SER A 626 23.41 22.55 -0.50
CA SER A 626 24.53 23.08 -1.28
C SER A 626 25.05 22.04 -2.29
N ARG A 627 25.40 22.53 -3.49
CA ARG A 627 26.00 21.73 -4.57
C ARG A 627 27.52 21.86 -4.65
N SER A 628 28.14 22.64 -3.76
CA SER A 628 29.61 22.77 -3.70
C SER A 628 30.26 21.40 -3.49
N LEU A 629 31.38 21.14 -4.16
CA LEU A 629 32.09 19.86 -4.07
C LEU A 629 32.45 19.50 -2.61
N LYS A 630 32.93 20.46 -1.80
CA LYS A 630 33.17 20.28 -0.35
C LYS A 630 31.99 19.63 0.40
N ASN A 631 30.78 20.16 0.21
CA ASN A 631 29.57 19.66 0.86
C ASN A 631 29.08 18.32 0.27
N VAL A 632 29.42 18.03 -0.99
CA VAL A 632 29.18 16.70 -1.60
C VAL A 632 30.14 15.67 -0.99
N VAL A 633 31.43 16.01 -0.89
CA VAL A 633 32.47 15.17 -0.27
C VAL A 633 32.12 14.86 1.18
N ALA A 634 31.72 15.86 1.98
CA ALA A 634 31.34 15.64 3.37
C ALA A 634 30.18 14.62 3.52
N ARG A 635 29.15 14.71 2.67
CA ARG A 635 28.04 13.74 2.65
C ARG A 635 28.49 12.35 2.21
N LEU A 636 29.33 12.25 1.17
CA LEU A 636 29.89 10.98 0.71
C LEU A 636 30.74 10.32 1.79
N LEU A 637 31.51 11.11 2.53
CA LEU A 637 32.42 10.65 3.56
C LEU A 637 31.69 10.14 4.79
N VAL A 638 30.69 10.87 5.28
CA VAL A 638 29.81 10.37 6.35
C VAL A 638 29.08 9.09 5.91
N ALA A 639 28.56 9.05 4.68
CA ALA A 639 27.89 7.86 4.17
C ALA A 639 28.83 6.66 4.01
N GLY A 640 30.07 6.89 3.58
CA GLY A 640 31.14 5.88 3.49
C GLY A 640 31.53 5.35 4.86
N ALA A 641 31.82 6.24 5.82
CA ALA A 641 32.16 5.86 7.19
C ALA A 641 31.07 4.97 7.81
N VAL A 642 29.81 5.40 7.76
CA VAL A 642 28.66 4.62 8.25
C VAL A 642 28.58 3.25 7.59
N TYR A 643 28.73 3.18 6.26
CA TYR A 643 28.65 1.94 5.52
C TYR A 643 29.78 0.95 5.90
N TYR A 644 31.03 1.41 5.91
CA TYR A 644 32.19 0.56 6.17
C TYR A 644 32.32 0.17 7.64
N ILE A 645 31.94 1.04 8.59
CA ILE A 645 31.85 0.69 10.02
C ILE A 645 30.78 -0.39 10.22
N TRP A 646 29.60 -0.23 9.59
CA TRP A 646 28.55 -1.25 9.63
C TRP A 646 28.98 -2.58 9.01
N GLN A 647 29.70 -2.52 7.88
CA GLN A 647 30.25 -3.71 7.23
C GLN A 647 31.28 -4.41 8.12
N GLU A 648 32.19 -3.65 8.73
CA GLU A 648 33.22 -4.16 9.62
C GLU A 648 32.61 -4.87 10.83
N ARG A 649 31.63 -4.25 11.50
CA ARG A 649 30.90 -4.90 12.60
C ARG A 649 30.28 -6.23 12.16
N ASN A 650 29.67 -6.29 10.98
CA ASN A 650 29.08 -7.53 10.48
C ASN A 650 30.13 -8.58 10.10
N ASN A 651 31.27 -8.19 9.55
CA ASN A 651 32.37 -9.10 9.26
C ASN A 651 32.95 -9.72 10.53
N ARG A 652 33.09 -8.94 11.61
CA ARG A 652 33.50 -9.48 12.91
C ARG A 652 32.47 -10.44 13.49
N LEU A 653 31.18 -10.11 13.36
CA LEU A 653 30.10 -10.93 13.90
C LEU A 653 29.87 -12.25 13.15
N PHE A 654 29.98 -12.26 11.82
CA PHE A 654 29.59 -13.40 10.98
C PHE A 654 30.75 -14.11 10.30
N ASN A 655 31.85 -13.41 10.03
CA ASN A 655 32.97 -13.93 9.24
C ASN A 655 34.27 -13.99 10.05
N ASN A 656 34.24 -13.65 11.34
CA ASN A 656 35.37 -13.57 12.26
C ASN A 656 36.59 -12.81 11.68
N HIS A 657 36.31 -11.79 10.86
CA HIS A 657 37.33 -10.99 10.18
C HIS A 657 37.34 -9.58 10.77
N ALA A 658 38.52 -9.12 11.19
CA ALA A 658 38.72 -7.82 11.81
C ALA A 658 39.83 -7.04 11.11
N ARG A 659 39.54 -5.79 10.74
CA ARG A 659 40.52 -4.83 10.19
C ARG A 659 40.84 -3.74 11.21
N PRO A 660 42.09 -3.25 11.26
CA PRO A 660 42.46 -2.11 12.09
C PRO A 660 41.84 -0.80 11.55
N PRO A 661 41.70 0.25 12.39
CA PRO A 661 41.11 1.53 12.00
C PRO A 661 41.78 2.16 10.77
N ASP A 662 43.11 2.05 10.66
CA ASP A 662 43.93 2.58 9.56
C ASP A 662 43.47 2.04 8.20
N ILE A 663 43.40 0.72 8.07
CA ILE A 663 43.02 0.06 6.82
C ILE A 663 41.58 0.44 6.43
N LEU A 664 40.67 0.51 7.41
CA LEU A 664 39.28 0.90 7.14
C LEU A 664 39.18 2.37 6.70
N SER A 665 39.93 3.27 7.35
CA SER A 665 39.97 4.69 6.99
C SER A 665 40.52 4.91 5.58
N ASN A 666 41.61 4.23 5.20
CA ASN A 666 42.16 4.29 3.84
C ASN A 666 41.16 3.75 2.81
N THR A 667 40.49 2.64 3.11
CA THR A 667 39.45 2.08 2.24
C THR A 667 38.31 3.08 2.00
N ILE A 668 37.88 3.81 3.04
CA ILE A 668 36.85 4.85 2.92
C ILE A 668 37.34 5.98 2.01
N LEU A 669 38.55 6.50 2.25
CA LEU A 669 39.15 7.58 1.46
C LEU A 669 39.31 7.19 -0.01
N ASP A 670 39.86 6.01 -0.29
CA ASP A 670 40.04 5.51 -1.65
C ASP A 670 38.69 5.34 -2.36
N THR A 671 37.67 4.82 -1.67
CA THR A 671 36.33 4.67 -2.25
C THR A 671 35.73 6.01 -2.64
N ILE A 672 35.93 7.05 -1.84
CA ILE A 672 35.47 8.40 -2.13
C ILE A 672 36.31 8.99 -3.27
N ARG A 673 37.63 8.84 -3.26
CA ARG A 673 38.54 9.27 -4.32
C ARG A 673 38.11 8.67 -5.67
N TYR A 674 37.92 7.35 -5.76
CA TYR A 674 37.44 6.69 -6.97
C TYR A 674 36.05 7.19 -7.38
N ARG A 675 35.18 7.47 -6.41
CA ARG A 675 33.88 8.05 -6.72
C ARG A 675 34.01 9.45 -7.33
N LEU A 676 34.89 10.29 -6.80
CA LEU A 676 35.17 11.64 -7.29
C LEU A 676 35.76 11.62 -8.70
N MET A 677 36.68 10.69 -8.98
CA MET A 677 37.24 10.49 -10.33
C MET A 677 36.18 10.18 -11.39
N GLY A 678 35.05 9.58 -11.00
CA GLY A 678 33.94 9.28 -11.92
C GLY A 678 32.86 10.37 -12.02
N LEU A 679 33.03 11.53 -11.39
CA LEU A 679 32.04 12.61 -11.42
C LEU A 679 32.32 13.62 -12.53
N LYS A 680 31.31 13.93 -13.35
CA LYS A 680 31.37 15.10 -14.23
C LYS A 680 31.23 16.38 -13.39
N LEU A 681 32.34 17.09 -13.17
CA LEU A 681 32.40 18.30 -12.36
C LEU A 681 32.62 19.53 -13.24
N LYS A 682 32.04 20.67 -12.85
CA LYS A 682 32.34 21.95 -13.52
C LYS A 682 33.75 22.38 -13.17
N GLN A 683 34.56 22.68 -14.17
CA GLN A 683 35.90 23.24 -13.98
C GLN A 683 35.76 24.66 -13.41
N THR A 684 36.06 24.79 -12.11
CA THR A 684 36.17 26.05 -11.38
C THR A 684 37.40 25.94 -10.51
N GLU A 685 38.08 27.04 -10.24
CA GLU A 685 39.33 27.06 -9.46
C GLU A 685 39.18 26.35 -8.09
N ALA A 686 38.04 26.58 -7.41
CA ALA A 686 37.70 25.91 -6.17
C ALA A 686 37.52 24.38 -6.28
N VAL A 687 37.07 23.88 -7.44
CA VAL A 687 36.96 22.44 -7.72
C VAL A 687 38.33 21.84 -8.03
N VAL A 688 39.15 22.54 -8.81
CA VAL A 688 40.53 22.12 -9.15
C VAL A 688 41.38 21.99 -7.88
N GLN A 689 41.35 23.00 -7.02
CA GLN A 689 42.05 22.98 -5.74
C GLN A 689 41.60 21.80 -4.85
N GLN A 690 40.29 21.53 -4.80
CA GLN A 690 39.77 20.40 -4.04
C GLN A 690 40.13 19.04 -4.65
N LEU A 691 40.16 18.90 -5.98
CA LEU A 691 40.61 17.66 -6.61
C LEU A 691 42.10 17.40 -6.35
N ALA A 692 42.92 18.47 -6.33
CA ALA A 692 44.32 18.39 -5.97
C ALA A 692 44.53 17.94 -4.51
N GLU A 693 43.71 18.41 -3.56
CA GLU A 693 43.72 17.93 -2.16
C GLU A 693 43.45 16.43 -2.04
N TRP A 694 42.66 15.88 -2.98
CA TRP A 694 42.37 14.44 -3.10
C TRP A 694 43.38 13.70 -3.99
N LYS A 695 44.47 14.36 -4.41
CA LYS A 695 45.51 13.91 -5.35
C LYS A 695 44.95 13.32 -6.65
N ILE A 696 43.93 13.96 -7.21
CA ILE A 696 43.32 13.59 -8.50
C ILE A 696 43.87 14.54 -9.56
N ASP A 697 44.59 14.01 -10.55
CA ASP A 697 45.15 14.81 -11.64
C ASP A 697 44.04 15.35 -12.54
N VAL A 698 44.04 16.66 -12.73
CA VAL A 698 43.00 17.39 -13.45
C VAL A 698 43.20 17.32 -14.97
N GLU A 699 44.44 17.06 -15.42
CA GLU A 699 44.82 16.93 -16.85
C GLU A 699 44.13 15.74 -17.56
N LEU A 700 43.59 14.76 -16.82
CA LEU A 700 42.85 13.62 -17.37
C LEU A 700 41.39 13.97 -17.77
N TYR A 701 40.89 15.15 -17.41
CA TYR A 701 39.53 15.57 -17.79
C TYR A 701 39.45 16.23 -19.18
N ASP A 702 40.59 16.63 -19.77
CA ASP A 702 40.65 17.35 -21.05
C ASP A 702 40.52 16.45 -22.29
N GLN A 703 40.47 15.12 -22.15
CA GLN A 703 40.47 14.19 -23.30
C GLN A 703 39.10 13.60 -23.67
N VAL A 704 37.99 14.02 -23.06
CA VAL A 704 36.67 13.39 -23.28
C VAL A 704 35.66 14.29 -24.02
N ASP A 705 36.00 15.54 -24.30
CA ASP A 705 35.19 16.46 -25.11
C ASP A 705 35.87 16.83 -26.44
N GLY A 706 36.33 15.79 -27.17
CA GLY A 706 36.69 15.84 -28.59
C GLY A 706 35.71 15.06 -29.44
#